data_AF-A0A4P5TD64-F1
#
_entry.id   AF-A0A4P5TD64-F1
#
_cell.length_a   1.000
_cell.length_b   1.000
_cell.length_c   1.000
_cell.angle_alpha   90.00
_cell.angle_beta   90.00
_cell.angle_gamma   90.00
#
_symmetry.space_group_name_H-M   'P 1'
#
loop_
_entity.id
_entity.type
_entity.pdbx_description
1 polymer ?
#
loop_
_entity_poly.entity_id
_entity_poly.type
_entity_poly.pdbx_seq_one_letter_code
_entity_poly.pdbx_strand_id
1 'polypeptide(L)'
;MLLFGQLSFFFNNESPKVLVFYKTAGFVHESIPDGIAAVKKLGLANGFTVDVTNDATLISEENLSKYAAVIWLSTTGDVLNHYQEADFERYIQAGGGYVGIHAAADTEYEWGWYNRLAGGQFLDHPGINDPHPNVQKGKINIADKAHASTKFLPETWERTDEWYSYKKMNPNVNVLMNLDESSYLGGYKMGKHPLAWYHEFDGGRAFYTAGGHTKESYSEDLFLKHILAGIQYAMGENKTLDYSKAKTKRVPEENRFEKKNLVQGGFTEPTEMTILPNFDILIAQRRGEILLYKNGSDEAKEIVKLDVYWKTETPGVNAEEGLMGIQKDPNFATNGFVYVYYAPSGDKAVNRLSRFTFKNDQWDLSSEKIILEVNSQRNICCHTGGSIAFDKNGLLYLSTGDNATPFNQPKGGLVLRGFAPLDDRPGFEQYDARRSSGNSNDLRGKILRIKVNADGSYDIPEGNLYAVGTPKTRPEIYVQGNRNPYRISIDQKNGYLYWGEVGPDSNVDSLKTRGPRGYDEMNQARKAGNFGWPYFVGNNYAYSEYNFDSGETGITFDPKKPVNNSRNNTGITQLPPAQPAFIWYPYETSPDFPSVGTGGRNAMAGPVYYSDLYPEATRYPSYYDGKFFAYEWIRGWIKAVTMLPNGDFDKMEPFMGSNKFNALIDLEIGPDGRFYALEYGNGWFSKNIDAALSRIDYNAGNRSPVVKNIKVDKTSGAIPFSAKFSVSASDPENDKLTYTWDLGNGQTINTMVPELAYTFKEIGDYDVHVKVSDPSNLIAKSGLVSVYAGNIAPEVSIDIISNKTFYFPKKPVDYSVSINDADDKKAIKNITSLYVSADYISGLDQAEASKGHLIVADAIIGKSIVNSTTCITCHKADEPSIGPSFTEVAKKYRRQPNVTTYLLNKIQKGGSGVWGETVMPANTELKNDDATKIISYIMSLGQKEAPKPSLPAKGIVADPLLGKTFSESGMFVLNASFTDRGGKESKPLSGNGSVVLKSPKIGMDQAKNLNGFSIMKYGGQTLMMLPSTQASFSLNDIDLTQIIKLQIAAAGQEAGKDGYSIEARLDSPTGKVLGSSVFKLTATGPKPPYFGGCEIKLTPVTDKKKHTLYFVTKPIKEGEPAAALVNIEFKTE
;
A
#
# COMPACT_ATOMS: atom_id res chain seq x y z
N MET A 1 -71.52 -13.70 -23.30
CA MET A 1 -70.54 -14.67 -23.85
C MET A 1 -69.17 -14.06 -23.68
N LEU A 2 -68.23 -14.73 -23.03
CA LEU A 2 -66.92 -14.15 -22.67
C LEU A 2 -65.89 -14.38 -23.77
N LEU A 3 -64.97 -13.42 -23.93
CA LEU A 3 -63.69 -13.63 -24.62
C LEU A 3 -62.58 -13.32 -23.60
N PHE A 4 -61.75 -14.33 -23.30
CA PHE A 4 -60.54 -14.16 -22.48
C PHE A 4 -59.34 -13.99 -23.40
N GLY A 5 -58.58 -12.91 -23.23
CA GLY A 5 -57.26 -12.76 -23.84
C GLY A 5 -56.20 -13.45 -22.97
N GLN A 6 -55.36 -14.30 -23.56
CA GLN A 6 -54.17 -14.82 -22.90
C GLN A 6 -52.99 -13.85 -23.10
N LEU A 7 -52.34 -13.44 -22.01
CA LEU A 7 -50.98 -12.88 -22.09
C LEU A 7 -49.99 -14.04 -22.18
N SER A 8 -49.22 -14.08 -23.27
CA SER A 8 -48.06 -14.98 -23.37
C SER A 8 -46.87 -14.36 -22.63
N PHE A 9 -46.47 -14.96 -21.50
CA PHE A 9 -45.19 -14.65 -20.88
C PHE A 9 -44.06 -15.29 -21.68
N PHE A 10 -43.08 -14.49 -22.09
CA PHE A 10 -41.83 -15.00 -22.65
C PHE A 10 -40.96 -15.58 -21.52
N PHE A 11 -40.92 -16.90 -21.41
CA PHE A 11 -39.89 -17.57 -20.62
C PHE A 11 -38.56 -17.53 -21.40
N ASN A 12 -37.50 -17.02 -20.77
CA ASN A 12 -36.17 -17.06 -21.37
C ASN A 12 -35.65 -18.51 -21.32
N ASN A 13 -35.45 -19.13 -22.48
CA ASN A 13 -35.41 -20.58 -22.62
C ASN A 13 -33.97 -21.16 -22.62
N GLU A 14 -33.04 -20.44 -22.02
CA GLU A 14 -31.63 -20.84 -21.87
C GLU A 14 -31.42 -21.60 -20.55
N SER A 15 -30.52 -22.59 -20.57
CA SER A 15 -30.15 -23.36 -19.38
C SER A 15 -29.53 -22.43 -18.33
N PRO A 16 -29.97 -22.49 -17.05
CA PRO A 16 -29.38 -21.70 -15.98
C PRO A 16 -27.86 -21.92 -15.89
N LYS A 17 -27.13 -20.89 -15.48
CA LYS A 17 -25.67 -20.95 -15.34
C LYS A 17 -25.26 -20.50 -13.94
N VAL A 18 -24.29 -21.19 -13.34
CA VAL A 18 -23.69 -20.83 -12.05
C VAL A 18 -22.18 -20.68 -12.15
N LEU A 19 -21.63 -19.80 -11.32
CA LEU A 19 -20.18 -19.56 -11.21
C LEU A 19 -19.69 -20.09 -9.87
N VAL A 20 -18.78 -21.06 -9.87
CA VAL A 20 -18.06 -21.47 -8.65
C VAL A 20 -16.86 -20.56 -8.46
N PHE A 21 -16.91 -19.72 -7.43
CA PHE A 21 -15.80 -18.89 -6.97
C PHE A 21 -15.12 -19.56 -5.78
N TYR A 22 -13.81 -19.79 -5.88
CA TYR A 22 -13.03 -20.54 -4.88
C TYR A 22 -11.70 -19.85 -4.53
N LYS A 23 -11.62 -18.52 -4.66
CA LYS A 23 -10.42 -17.77 -4.27
C LYS A 23 -10.22 -17.82 -2.76
N THR A 24 -8.98 -18.03 -2.34
CA THR A 24 -8.54 -18.10 -0.95
C THR A 24 -7.34 -17.19 -0.75
N ALA A 25 -7.44 -16.22 0.16
CA ALA A 25 -6.32 -15.43 0.66
C ALA A 25 -5.82 -15.94 2.04
N GLY A 26 -6.65 -16.73 2.74
CA GLY A 26 -6.30 -17.44 3.98
C GLY A 26 -5.97 -18.92 3.73
N PHE A 27 -6.61 -19.80 4.51
CA PHE A 27 -6.41 -21.25 4.41
C PHE A 27 -6.98 -21.83 3.09
N VAL A 28 -6.37 -22.91 2.59
CA VAL A 28 -6.79 -23.59 1.34
C VAL A 28 -7.31 -24.98 1.69
N HIS A 29 -8.63 -25.18 1.55
CA HIS A 29 -9.30 -26.42 1.89
C HIS A 29 -9.03 -27.53 0.86
N GLU A 30 -8.55 -28.70 1.30
CA GLU A 30 -8.24 -29.85 0.41
C GLU A 30 -9.44 -30.33 -0.41
N SER A 31 -10.67 -30.06 0.04
CA SER A 31 -11.92 -30.52 -0.56
C SER A 31 -12.46 -29.64 -1.70
N ILE A 32 -11.84 -28.48 -1.97
CA ILE A 32 -12.25 -27.58 -3.07
C ILE A 32 -12.31 -28.30 -4.44
N PRO A 33 -11.34 -29.15 -4.85
CA PRO A 33 -11.41 -29.90 -6.10
C PRO A 33 -12.59 -30.87 -6.16
N ASP A 34 -12.89 -31.57 -5.07
CA ASP A 34 -14.02 -32.49 -4.96
C ASP A 34 -15.35 -31.73 -5.00
N GLY A 35 -15.44 -30.57 -4.34
CA GLY A 35 -16.59 -29.67 -4.43
C GLY A 35 -16.84 -29.14 -5.85
N ILE A 36 -15.78 -28.74 -6.56
CA ILE A 36 -15.85 -28.35 -7.98
C ILE A 36 -16.36 -29.51 -8.84
N ALA A 37 -15.87 -30.74 -8.61
CA ALA A 37 -16.28 -31.93 -9.35
C ALA A 37 -17.74 -32.31 -9.06
N ALA A 38 -18.16 -32.25 -7.79
CA ALA A 38 -19.52 -32.50 -7.35
C ALA A 38 -20.52 -31.48 -7.94
N VAL A 39 -20.23 -30.18 -7.88
CA VAL A 39 -21.12 -29.14 -8.42
C VAL A 39 -21.24 -29.26 -9.95
N LYS A 40 -20.14 -29.55 -10.67
CA LYS A 40 -20.19 -29.85 -12.12
C LYS A 40 -21.06 -31.06 -12.44
N LYS A 41 -20.93 -32.15 -11.67
CA LYS A 41 -21.76 -33.37 -11.82
C LYS A 41 -23.24 -33.09 -11.53
N LEU A 42 -23.53 -32.28 -10.51
CA LEU A 42 -24.89 -31.85 -10.16
C LEU A 42 -25.51 -31.00 -11.27
N GLY A 43 -24.77 -30.04 -11.83
CA GLY A 43 -25.23 -29.22 -12.96
C GLY A 43 -25.60 -30.04 -14.19
N LEU A 44 -24.67 -30.91 -14.63
CA LEU A 44 -24.90 -31.83 -15.75
C LEU A 44 -26.12 -32.74 -15.54
N ALA A 45 -26.36 -33.19 -14.31
CA ALA A 45 -27.50 -34.06 -13.97
C ALA A 45 -28.84 -33.31 -13.80
N ASN A 46 -28.83 -31.98 -13.60
CA ASN A 46 -30.02 -31.18 -13.27
C ASN A 46 -30.27 -30.00 -14.23
N GLY A 47 -29.60 -29.97 -15.38
CA GLY A 47 -29.89 -29.02 -16.47
C GLY A 47 -29.36 -27.60 -16.26
N PHE A 48 -28.29 -27.41 -15.48
CA PHE A 48 -27.60 -26.12 -15.35
C PHE A 48 -26.10 -26.23 -15.65
N THR A 49 -25.52 -25.16 -16.20
CA THR A 49 -24.11 -25.08 -16.58
C THR A 49 -23.25 -24.48 -15.47
N VAL A 50 -21.97 -24.88 -15.39
CA VAL A 50 -21.08 -24.59 -14.25
C VAL A 50 -19.71 -24.11 -14.74
N ASP A 51 -19.47 -22.80 -14.62
CA ASP A 51 -18.14 -22.21 -14.78
C ASP A 51 -17.44 -22.13 -13.42
N VAL A 52 -16.11 -22.00 -13.42
CA VAL A 52 -15.27 -22.14 -12.22
C VAL A 52 -14.10 -21.17 -12.30
N THR A 53 -13.87 -20.37 -11.26
CA THR A 53 -12.76 -19.40 -11.21
C THR A 53 -12.26 -19.12 -9.79
N ASN A 54 -10.96 -18.88 -9.65
CA ASN A 54 -10.34 -18.21 -8.50
C ASN A 54 -9.82 -16.80 -8.86
N ASP A 55 -10.05 -16.34 -10.09
CA ASP A 55 -9.76 -14.99 -10.53
C ASP A 55 -10.92 -14.04 -10.17
N ALA A 56 -10.64 -13.12 -9.24
CA ALA A 56 -11.61 -12.13 -8.78
C ALA A 56 -11.93 -11.05 -9.83
N THR A 57 -11.14 -10.89 -10.89
CA THR A 57 -11.46 -9.95 -12.00
C THR A 57 -12.71 -10.37 -12.78
N LEU A 58 -13.12 -11.64 -12.66
CA LEU A 58 -14.39 -12.15 -13.20
C LEU A 58 -15.60 -11.87 -12.29
N ILE A 59 -15.40 -11.28 -11.11
CA ILE A 59 -16.45 -10.74 -10.24
C ILE A 59 -16.71 -9.27 -10.66
N SER A 60 -17.35 -9.11 -11.81
CA SER A 60 -17.69 -7.84 -12.44
C SER A 60 -19.09 -7.89 -13.06
N GLU A 61 -19.78 -6.75 -13.15
CA GLU A 61 -21.18 -6.66 -13.56
C GLU A 61 -21.44 -7.31 -14.93
N GLU A 62 -20.55 -7.07 -15.89
CA GLU A 62 -20.65 -7.63 -17.25
C GLU A 62 -20.56 -9.16 -17.23
N ASN A 63 -19.67 -9.75 -16.42
CA ASN A 63 -19.56 -11.19 -16.33
C ASN A 63 -20.67 -11.81 -15.47
N LEU A 64 -20.95 -11.23 -14.31
CA LEU A 64 -21.98 -11.69 -13.37
C LEU A 64 -23.39 -11.67 -13.96
N SER A 65 -23.67 -10.78 -14.94
CA SER A 65 -24.93 -10.74 -15.70
C SER A 65 -25.35 -12.08 -16.33
N LYS A 66 -24.39 -12.99 -16.53
CA LYS A 66 -24.52 -14.29 -17.21
C LYS A 66 -24.93 -15.43 -16.27
N TYR A 67 -25.10 -15.17 -14.96
CA TYR A 67 -25.22 -16.21 -13.93
C TYR A 67 -26.47 -16.06 -13.04
N ALA A 68 -27.15 -17.16 -12.79
CA ALA A 68 -28.31 -17.24 -11.90
C ALA A 68 -27.89 -17.31 -10.41
N ALA A 69 -26.73 -17.91 -10.12
CA ALA A 69 -26.14 -17.97 -8.79
C ALA A 69 -24.60 -17.98 -8.84
N VAL A 70 -23.96 -17.38 -7.84
CA VAL A 70 -22.52 -17.52 -7.56
C VAL A 70 -22.34 -18.36 -6.31
N ILE A 71 -21.52 -19.39 -6.42
CA ILE A 71 -21.21 -20.36 -5.36
C ILE A 71 -19.83 -20.04 -4.80
N TRP A 72 -19.78 -19.51 -3.58
CA TRP A 72 -18.55 -19.27 -2.83
C TRP A 72 -18.19 -20.58 -2.13
N LEU A 73 -17.25 -21.32 -2.73
CA LEU A 73 -16.86 -22.67 -2.31
C LEU A 73 -15.59 -22.62 -1.47
N SER A 74 -15.74 -22.65 -0.15
CA SER A 74 -14.64 -22.69 0.84
C SER A 74 -13.57 -21.60 0.63
N THR A 75 -14.00 -20.42 0.19
CA THR A 75 -13.21 -19.18 0.12
C THR A 75 -12.72 -18.78 1.51
N THR A 76 -11.62 -18.02 1.61
CA THR A 76 -11.04 -17.59 2.89
C THR A 76 -10.34 -16.24 2.81
N GLY A 77 -10.42 -15.42 3.86
CA GLY A 77 -9.78 -14.11 3.97
C GLY A 77 -10.43 -13.00 3.14
N ASP A 78 -9.64 -11.97 2.82
CA ASP A 78 -10.02 -10.86 1.93
C ASP A 78 -9.72 -11.27 0.47
N VAL A 79 -10.75 -11.42 -0.37
CA VAL A 79 -10.63 -12.03 -1.70
C VAL A 79 -11.13 -11.15 -2.84
N LEU A 80 -11.91 -10.11 -2.58
CA LEU A 80 -12.30 -9.11 -3.57
C LEU A 80 -11.44 -7.84 -3.45
N ASN A 81 -11.95 -6.75 -3.99
CA ASN A 81 -11.57 -5.38 -3.69
C ASN A 81 -12.81 -4.49 -3.85
N HIS A 82 -12.78 -3.25 -3.36
CA HIS A 82 -13.93 -2.35 -3.37
C HIS A 82 -14.65 -2.15 -4.72
N TYR A 83 -13.99 -2.34 -5.88
CA TYR A 83 -14.66 -2.38 -7.19
C TYR A 83 -15.48 -3.66 -7.38
N GLN A 84 -14.89 -4.82 -7.09
CA GLN A 84 -15.49 -6.14 -7.20
C GLN A 84 -16.59 -6.36 -6.14
N GLU A 85 -16.39 -5.83 -4.93
CA GLU A 85 -17.43 -5.74 -3.89
C GLU A 85 -18.67 -5.01 -4.42
N ALA A 86 -18.48 -3.81 -5.01
CA ALA A 86 -19.58 -2.99 -5.52
C ALA A 86 -20.33 -3.67 -6.67
N ASP A 87 -19.63 -4.32 -7.60
CA ASP A 87 -20.28 -5.07 -8.69
C ASP A 87 -21.01 -6.34 -8.19
N PHE A 88 -20.53 -6.97 -7.11
CA PHE A 88 -21.22 -8.11 -6.47
C PHE A 88 -22.44 -7.68 -5.63
N GLU A 89 -22.34 -6.57 -4.89
CA GLU A 89 -23.48 -5.85 -4.27
C GLU A 89 -24.58 -5.61 -5.32
N ARG A 90 -24.19 -5.05 -6.48
CA ARG A 90 -25.10 -4.74 -7.60
C ARG A 90 -25.71 -5.99 -8.24
N TYR A 91 -24.94 -7.09 -8.38
CA TYR A 91 -25.43 -8.38 -8.88
C TYR A 91 -26.52 -8.99 -8.00
N ILE A 92 -26.34 -8.98 -6.68
CA ILE A 92 -27.38 -9.44 -5.73
C ILE A 92 -28.61 -8.51 -5.78
N GLN A 93 -28.41 -7.19 -5.77
CA GLN A 93 -29.52 -6.22 -5.90
C GLN A 93 -30.30 -6.34 -7.22
N ALA A 94 -29.67 -6.82 -8.29
CA ALA A 94 -30.31 -7.10 -9.58
C ALA A 94 -31.15 -8.40 -9.59
N GLY A 95 -31.09 -9.21 -8.52
CA GLY A 95 -31.84 -10.47 -8.36
C GLY A 95 -31.00 -11.74 -8.28
N GLY A 96 -29.67 -11.62 -8.29
CA GLY A 96 -28.73 -12.74 -8.33
C GLY A 96 -28.77 -13.65 -7.09
N GLY A 97 -28.37 -14.91 -7.28
CA GLY A 97 -28.23 -15.88 -6.20
C GLY A 97 -26.82 -15.91 -5.59
N TYR A 98 -26.75 -16.14 -4.28
CA TYR A 98 -25.54 -16.46 -3.51
C TYR A 98 -25.69 -17.82 -2.83
N VAL A 99 -24.64 -18.64 -2.92
CA VAL A 99 -24.52 -19.93 -2.24
C VAL A 99 -23.17 -19.96 -1.53
N GLY A 100 -23.16 -19.83 -0.21
CA GLY A 100 -21.95 -20.02 0.60
C GLY A 100 -21.80 -21.46 1.07
N ILE A 101 -20.64 -22.05 0.88
CA ILE A 101 -20.32 -23.41 1.35
C ILE A 101 -19.10 -23.34 2.28
N HIS A 102 -19.25 -23.95 3.46
CA HIS A 102 -18.24 -24.06 4.51
C HIS A 102 -17.54 -22.73 4.83
N ALA A 103 -16.30 -22.55 4.38
CA ALA A 103 -15.47 -21.41 4.74
C ALA A 103 -15.88 -20.07 4.11
N ALA A 104 -16.95 -20.01 3.32
CA ALA A 104 -17.54 -18.75 2.83
C ALA A 104 -17.93 -17.75 3.96
N ALA A 105 -17.98 -18.17 5.23
CA ALA A 105 -18.14 -17.30 6.41
C ALA A 105 -16.81 -16.82 7.05
N ASP A 106 -15.67 -17.41 6.67
CA ASP A 106 -14.28 -16.99 6.92
C ASP A 106 -13.78 -16.06 5.80
N THR A 107 -14.68 -15.30 5.14
CA THR A 107 -14.35 -14.45 3.99
C THR A 107 -14.88 -13.02 4.18
N GLU A 108 -14.20 -12.02 3.58
CA GLU A 108 -14.66 -10.63 3.47
C GLU A 108 -14.96 -9.92 4.81
N TYR A 109 -14.05 -10.06 5.78
CA TYR A 109 -14.28 -9.61 7.16
C TYR A 109 -14.45 -8.10 7.38
N GLU A 110 -13.85 -7.25 6.55
CA GLU A 110 -14.00 -5.78 6.63
C GLU A 110 -15.24 -5.25 5.85
N TRP A 111 -15.96 -6.13 5.13
CA TRP A 111 -17.14 -5.78 4.33
C TRP A 111 -18.44 -6.19 5.05
N GLY A 112 -18.98 -5.30 5.88
CA GLY A 112 -20.15 -5.58 6.70
C GLY A 112 -21.41 -6.01 5.92
N TRP A 113 -21.57 -5.56 4.68
CA TRP A 113 -22.66 -6.00 3.79
C TRP A 113 -22.55 -7.48 3.41
N TYR A 114 -21.37 -8.00 3.06
CA TYR A 114 -21.19 -9.43 2.78
C TYR A 114 -21.43 -10.29 4.03
N ASN A 115 -20.95 -9.85 5.19
CA ASN A 115 -21.19 -10.58 6.45
C ASN A 115 -22.71 -10.76 6.73
N ARG A 116 -23.55 -9.81 6.31
CA ARG A 116 -25.03 -9.91 6.37
C ARG A 116 -25.64 -10.78 5.27
N LEU A 117 -25.04 -10.80 4.07
CA LEU A 117 -25.42 -11.71 2.96
C LEU A 117 -25.12 -13.17 3.32
N ALA A 118 -23.89 -13.47 3.74
CA ALA A 118 -23.48 -14.80 4.21
C ALA A 118 -24.31 -15.23 5.44
N GLY A 119 -24.67 -14.28 6.30
CA GLY A 119 -25.60 -14.46 7.42
C GLY A 119 -24.92 -14.74 8.76
N GLY A 120 -23.61 -14.96 8.77
CA GLY A 120 -22.78 -15.08 9.96
C GLY A 120 -21.30 -14.91 9.60
N GLN A 121 -20.53 -14.34 10.52
CA GLN A 121 -19.07 -14.20 10.41
C GLN A 121 -18.40 -15.34 11.20
N PHE A 122 -17.37 -15.98 10.66
CA PHE A 122 -16.62 -17.01 11.39
C PHE A 122 -16.00 -16.46 12.70
N LEU A 123 -16.00 -17.30 13.74
CA LEU A 123 -15.46 -17.01 15.06
C LEU A 123 -14.43 -18.04 15.50
N ASP A 124 -14.75 -19.34 15.41
CA ASP A 124 -13.97 -20.42 16.00
C ASP A 124 -14.43 -21.80 15.46
N HIS A 125 -13.58 -22.82 15.58
CA HIS A 125 -13.96 -24.24 15.47
C HIS A 125 -13.05 -25.08 16.39
N PRO A 126 -13.42 -26.34 16.73
CA PRO A 126 -12.57 -27.21 17.55
C PRO A 126 -11.12 -27.28 17.06
N GLY A 127 -10.17 -27.32 17.98
CA GLY A 127 -8.73 -27.39 17.64
C GLY A 127 -8.04 -26.07 17.31
N ILE A 128 -8.74 -24.92 17.25
CA ILE A 128 -8.06 -23.59 17.23
C ILE A 128 -7.63 -23.20 18.64
N ASN A 129 -8.59 -23.16 19.58
CA ASN A 129 -8.42 -22.65 20.94
C ASN A 129 -8.45 -23.75 22.01
N ASP A 130 -8.46 -25.01 21.60
CA ASP A 130 -8.62 -26.20 22.45
C ASP A 130 -7.83 -27.40 21.87
N PRO A 131 -7.67 -28.52 22.60
CA PRO A 131 -6.85 -29.65 22.17
C PRO A 131 -7.62 -30.75 21.42
N HIS A 132 -8.86 -30.50 20.97
CA HIS A 132 -9.69 -31.48 20.26
C HIS A 132 -9.44 -31.44 18.74
N PRO A 133 -9.66 -32.54 17.99
CA PRO A 133 -9.54 -32.52 16.54
C PRO A 133 -10.61 -31.61 15.91
N ASN A 134 -10.26 -30.93 14.82
CA ASN A 134 -11.15 -30.01 14.11
C ASN A 134 -12.32 -30.74 13.42
N VAL A 135 -12.02 -31.81 12.68
CA VAL A 135 -13.01 -32.68 12.04
C VAL A 135 -13.53 -33.71 13.04
N GLN A 136 -14.83 -33.67 13.32
CA GLN A 136 -15.49 -34.55 14.30
C GLN A 136 -16.84 -35.04 13.81
N LYS A 137 -17.28 -36.20 14.34
CA LYS A 137 -18.67 -36.63 14.18
C LYS A 137 -19.59 -35.74 15.02
N GLY A 138 -20.70 -35.28 14.45
CA GLY A 138 -21.71 -34.45 15.13
C GLY A 138 -23.14 -34.89 14.80
N LYS A 139 -24.08 -34.53 15.68
CA LYS A 139 -25.54 -34.69 15.49
C LYS A 139 -26.14 -33.35 15.08
N ILE A 140 -26.88 -33.33 13.98
CA ILE A 140 -27.48 -32.13 13.41
C ILE A 140 -29.00 -32.29 13.44
N ASN A 141 -29.69 -31.42 14.15
CA ASN A 141 -31.13 -31.43 14.28
C ASN A 141 -31.76 -30.51 13.22
N ILE A 142 -32.69 -31.06 12.43
CA ILE A 142 -33.33 -30.33 11.35
C ILE A 142 -34.42 -29.41 11.93
N ALA A 143 -34.27 -28.10 11.77
CA ALA A 143 -35.19 -27.10 12.31
C ALA A 143 -36.36 -26.80 11.36
N ASP A 144 -36.10 -26.79 10.05
CA ASP A 144 -37.13 -26.68 9.01
C ASP A 144 -37.15 -27.99 8.20
N LYS A 145 -38.25 -28.74 8.31
CA LYS A 145 -38.51 -29.99 7.58
C LYS A 145 -39.39 -29.82 6.32
N ALA A 146 -39.84 -28.60 6.02
CA ALA A 146 -40.61 -28.27 4.83
C ALA A 146 -39.71 -27.77 3.67
N HIS A 147 -38.61 -27.07 3.98
CA HIS A 147 -37.74 -26.50 2.96
C HIS A 147 -37.12 -27.56 2.02
N ALA A 148 -36.92 -27.18 0.76
CA ALA A 148 -36.51 -28.10 -0.31
C ALA A 148 -35.19 -28.81 -0.04
N SER A 149 -34.24 -28.14 0.63
CA SER A 149 -32.90 -28.65 0.95
C SER A 149 -32.80 -29.50 2.22
N THR A 150 -33.90 -29.66 2.97
CA THR A 150 -33.91 -30.39 4.25
C THR A 150 -35.03 -31.42 4.38
N LYS A 151 -36.12 -31.29 3.62
CA LYS A 151 -37.29 -32.19 3.72
C LYS A 151 -36.96 -33.69 3.65
N PHE A 152 -35.96 -34.07 2.85
CA PHE A 152 -35.52 -35.46 2.65
C PHE A 152 -34.51 -35.97 3.70
N LEU A 153 -34.02 -35.10 4.60
CA LEU A 153 -33.10 -35.49 5.68
C LEU A 153 -33.86 -36.19 6.83
N PRO A 154 -33.21 -37.07 7.62
CA PRO A 154 -33.77 -37.56 8.89
C PRO A 154 -33.97 -36.41 9.90
N GLU A 155 -34.74 -36.61 10.97
CA GLU A 155 -34.96 -35.56 12.00
C GLU A 155 -33.66 -35.13 12.72
N THR A 156 -32.79 -36.10 12.99
CA THR A 156 -31.39 -35.90 13.37
C THR A 156 -30.49 -36.57 12.33
N TRP A 157 -29.55 -35.81 11.76
CA TRP A 157 -28.53 -36.27 10.82
C TRP A 157 -27.20 -36.41 11.56
N GLU A 158 -26.60 -37.61 11.54
CA GLU A 158 -25.24 -37.81 12.02
C GLU A 158 -24.29 -37.87 10.82
N ARG A 159 -23.31 -36.94 10.76
CA ARG A 159 -22.18 -36.99 9.81
C ARG A 159 -20.89 -36.50 10.49
N THR A 160 -19.78 -36.51 9.74
CA THR A 160 -18.48 -36.02 10.19
C THR A 160 -18.06 -34.85 9.31
N ASP A 161 -17.78 -33.69 9.92
CA ASP A 161 -17.34 -32.47 9.24
C ASP A 161 -16.56 -31.59 10.24
N GLU A 162 -16.15 -30.39 9.83
CA GLU A 162 -15.61 -29.36 10.75
C GLU A 162 -16.73 -28.43 11.22
N TRP A 163 -16.81 -28.17 12.53
CA TRP A 163 -17.95 -27.48 13.15
C TRP A 163 -17.65 -26.01 13.46
N TYR A 164 -17.99 -25.14 12.51
CA TYR A 164 -17.86 -23.69 12.64
C TYR A 164 -18.84 -23.08 13.64
N SER A 165 -18.33 -22.22 14.53
CA SER A 165 -19.08 -21.30 15.37
C SER A 165 -18.95 -19.86 14.84
N TYR A 166 -19.96 -19.03 15.08
CA TYR A 166 -20.14 -17.74 14.41
C TYR A 166 -20.31 -16.55 15.37
N LYS A 167 -19.86 -15.37 14.92
CA LYS A 167 -20.14 -14.04 15.48
C LYS A 167 -20.97 -13.22 14.49
N LYS A 168 -21.56 -12.11 14.96
CA LYS A 168 -22.38 -11.18 14.16
C LYS A 168 -23.47 -11.85 13.30
N MET A 169 -24.10 -12.93 13.78
CA MET A 169 -25.21 -13.59 13.08
C MET A 169 -26.31 -12.60 12.66
N ASN A 170 -26.73 -12.65 11.40
CA ASN A 170 -27.84 -11.86 10.89
C ASN A 170 -29.15 -12.42 11.50
N PRO A 171 -29.94 -11.61 12.25
CA PRO A 171 -31.13 -12.10 12.96
C PRO A 171 -32.30 -12.45 12.02
N ASN A 172 -32.20 -12.15 10.73
CA ASN A 172 -33.26 -12.35 9.74
C ASN A 172 -33.10 -13.63 8.90
N VAL A 173 -32.16 -14.51 9.24
CA VAL A 173 -31.94 -15.77 8.50
C VAL A 173 -32.91 -16.86 8.92
N ASN A 174 -33.43 -17.62 7.95
CA ASN A 174 -34.30 -18.78 8.22
C ASN A 174 -33.41 -20.00 8.48
N VAL A 175 -33.23 -20.36 9.75
CA VAL A 175 -32.36 -21.48 10.15
C VAL A 175 -32.98 -22.82 9.74
N LEU A 176 -32.26 -23.55 8.89
CA LEU A 176 -32.64 -24.86 8.39
C LEU A 176 -32.25 -26.00 9.35
N MET A 177 -31.08 -25.87 9.99
CA MET A 177 -30.44 -26.93 10.77
C MET A 177 -29.60 -26.34 11.90
N ASN A 178 -29.55 -27.03 13.05
CA ASN A 178 -28.69 -26.69 14.18
C ASN A 178 -27.81 -27.88 14.61
N LEU A 179 -26.58 -27.61 15.04
CA LEU A 179 -25.69 -28.59 15.66
C LEU A 179 -26.11 -28.86 17.12
N ASP A 180 -25.91 -30.09 17.57
CA ASP A 180 -26.00 -30.48 18.98
C ASP A 180 -24.61 -30.34 19.64
N GLU A 181 -24.42 -29.31 20.46
CA GLU A 181 -23.19 -29.05 21.22
C GLU A 181 -22.86 -30.08 22.31
N SER A 182 -23.69 -31.11 22.50
CA SER A 182 -23.37 -32.28 23.33
C SER A 182 -22.79 -33.45 22.54
N SER A 183 -22.77 -33.36 21.20
CA SER A 183 -22.39 -34.45 20.30
C SER A 183 -20.92 -34.46 19.85
N TYR A 184 -20.19 -33.37 20.07
CA TYR A 184 -18.77 -33.19 19.73
C TYR A 184 -18.03 -32.48 20.89
N LEU A 185 -16.70 -32.32 20.78
CA LEU A 185 -15.83 -31.71 21.80
C LEU A 185 -15.12 -30.46 21.27
N GLY A 186 -14.80 -29.51 22.16
CA GLY A 186 -14.14 -28.26 21.78
C GLY A 186 -15.06 -27.22 21.13
N GLY A 187 -14.46 -26.15 20.60
CA GLY A 187 -15.14 -25.05 19.92
C GLY A 187 -15.95 -24.10 20.83
N TYR A 188 -16.15 -22.88 20.33
CA TYR A 188 -16.95 -21.86 20.99
C TYR A 188 -18.44 -22.22 21.03
N LYS A 189 -19.04 -22.23 22.22
CA LYS A 189 -20.46 -22.57 22.44
C LYS A 189 -21.39 -21.40 22.16
N MET A 190 -22.37 -21.62 21.28
CA MET A 190 -23.38 -20.65 20.86
C MET A 190 -24.74 -20.87 21.56
N GLY A 191 -25.00 -22.07 22.10
CA GLY A 191 -26.26 -22.52 22.70
C GLY A 191 -27.37 -22.79 21.67
N LYS A 192 -27.59 -21.86 20.73
CA LYS A 192 -28.25 -22.13 19.45
C LYS A 192 -27.20 -22.05 18.36
N HIS A 193 -26.86 -23.20 17.77
CA HIS A 193 -25.74 -23.35 16.86
C HIS A 193 -26.25 -23.65 15.43
N PRO A 194 -26.65 -22.64 14.64
CA PRO A 194 -27.13 -22.86 13.28
C PRO A 194 -25.99 -23.33 12.37
N LEU A 195 -26.26 -24.29 11.48
CA LEU A 195 -25.31 -24.81 10.49
C LEU A 195 -25.74 -24.59 9.03
N ALA A 196 -27.01 -24.30 8.78
CA ALA A 196 -27.48 -23.95 7.44
C ALA A 196 -28.68 -23.02 7.55
N TRP A 197 -28.80 -22.10 6.60
CA TRP A 197 -29.88 -21.12 6.56
C TRP A 197 -30.11 -20.56 5.15
N TYR A 198 -31.25 -19.89 4.98
CA TYR A 198 -31.58 -19.15 3.76
C TYR A 198 -32.32 -17.84 4.06
N HIS A 199 -32.22 -16.86 3.17
CA HIS A 199 -32.97 -15.61 3.22
C HIS A 199 -32.94 -14.87 1.87
N GLU A 200 -33.92 -14.00 1.65
CA GLU A 200 -33.79 -12.93 0.65
C GLU A 200 -32.89 -11.83 1.22
N PHE A 201 -31.98 -11.26 0.42
CA PHE A 201 -31.06 -10.21 0.84
C PHE A 201 -30.86 -9.15 -0.25
N ASP A 202 -31.19 -7.89 0.08
CA ASP A 202 -31.05 -6.66 -0.74
C ASP A 202 -31.67 -6.68 -2.17
N GLY A 203 -32.26 -7.79 -2.59
CA GLY A 203 -32.88 -8.02 -3.91
C GLY A 203 -32.67 -9.44 -4.45
N GLY A 204 -31.66 -10.16 -3.94
CA GLY A 204 -31.29 -11.52 -4.35
C GLY A 204 -31.54 -12.57 -3.28
N ARG A 205 -31.15 -13.83 -3.57
CA ARG A 205 -31.38 -15.00 -2.70
C ARG A 205 -30.08 -15.52 -2.13
N ALA A 206 -30.01 -15.68 -0.81
CA ALA A 206 -28.85 -16.20 -0.10
C ALA A 206 -29.16 -17.58 0.51
N PHE A 207 -28.28 -18.54 0.26
CA PHE A 207 -28.24 -19.83 0.95
C PHE A 207 -26.83 -20.04 1.52
N TYR A 208 -26.73 -20.59 2.72
CA TYR A 208 -25.46 -20.97 3.33
C TYR A 208 -25.54 -22.36 3.99
N THR A 209 -24.45 -23.10 3.92
CA THR A 209 -24.24 -24.34 4.69
C THR A 209 -22.81 -24.43 5.22
N ALA A 210 -22.67 -24.77 6.50
CA ALA A 210 -21.41 -24.86 7.23
C ALA A 210 -20.59 -26.10 6.90
N GLY A 211 -21.26 -27.18 6.45
CA GLY A 211 -20.61 -28.43 6.08
C GLY A 211 -19.95 -28.34 4.70
N GLY A 212 -19.06 -29.30 4.44
CA GLY A 212 -18.23 -29.33 3.22
C GLY A 212 -16.76 -28.99 3.45
N HIS A 213 -16.26 -29.12 4.68
CA HIS A 213 -14.81 -29.11 4.95
C HIS A 213 -14.18 -30.36 4.34
N THR A 214 -14.78 -31.53 4.60
CA THR A 214 -14.23 -32.81 4.15
C THR A 214 -14.51 -33.08 2.67
N LYS A 215 -13.60 -33.78 2.00
CA LYS A 215 -13.82 -34.28 0.62
C LYS A 215 -14.90 -35.37 0.59
N GLU A 216 -15.04 -36.12 1.68
CA GLU A 216 -16.04 -37.14 1.90
C GLU A 216 -17.47 -36.57 1.83
N SER A 217 -17.72 -35.34 2.31
CA SER A 217 -19.01 -34.63 2.17
C SER A 217 -19.46 -34.54 0.70
N TYR A 218 -18.54 -34.35 -0.24
CA TYR A 218 -18.83 -34.28 -1.68
C TYR A 218 -19.06 -35.65 -2.35
N SER A 219 -19.03 -36.74 -1.57
CA SER A 219 -19.51 -38.07 -1.94
C SER A 219 -20.76 -38.52 -1.18
N GLU A 220 -21.20 -37.80 -0.14
CA GLU A 220 -22.40 -38.15 0.63
C GLU A 220 -23.69 -37.76 -0.13
N ASP A 221 -24.54 -38.75 -0.47
CA ASP A 221 -25.81 -38.54 -1.19
C ASP A 221 -26.73 -37.49 -0.52
N LEU A 222 -26.83 -37.48 0.81
CA LEU A 222 -27.62 -36.49 1.54
C LEU A 222 -27.00 -35.08 1.48
N PHE A 223 -25.68 -34.96 1.41
CA PHE A 223 -24.99 -33.66 1.28
C PHE A 223 -25.13 -33.13 -0.14
N LEU A 224 -24.93 -33.99 -1.14
CA LEU A 224 -25.12 -33.66 -2.55
C LEU A 224 -26.56 -33.20 -2.86
N LYS A 225 -27.57 -33.83 -2.25
CA LYS A 225 -28.97 -33.37 -2.32
C LYS A 225 -29.20 -32.04 -1.59
N HIS A 226 -28.53 -31.81 -0.46
CA HIS A 226 -28.64 -30.57 0.30
C HIS A 226 -28.08 -29.37 -0.46
N ILE A 227 -26.85 -29.49 -1.00
CA ILE A 227 -26.24 -28.40 -1.79
C ILE A 227 -26.96 -28.19 -3.12
N LEU A 228 -27.43 -29.25 -3.80
CA LEU A 228 -28.23 -29.12 -5.03
C LEU A 228 -29.48 -28.26 -4.81
N ALA A 229 -30.24 -28.56 -3.75
CA ALA A 229 -31.46 -27.82 -3.43
C ALA A 229 -31.17 -26.39 -2.93
N GLY A 230 -30.03 -26.15 -2.29
CA GLY A 230 -29.54 -24.81 -1.95
C GLY A 230 -29.19 -23.97 -3.19
N ILE A 231 -28.49 -24.58 -4.17
CA ILE A 231 -28.20 -23.96 -5.47
C ILE A 231 -29.49 -23.68 -6.23
N GLN A 232 -30.45 -24.61 -6.24
CA GLN A 232 -31.77 -24.40 -6.86
C GLN A 232 -32.57 -23.27 -6.19
N TYR A 233 -32.52 -23.14 -4.86
CA TYR A 233 -33.12 -21.98 -4.17
C TYR A 233 -32.46 -20.66 -4.62
N ALA A 234 -31.12 -20.58 -4.63
CA ALA A 234 -30.40 -19.37 -5.02
C ALA A 234 -30.68 -18.96 -6.47
N MET A 235 -30.65 -19.90 -7.43
CA MET A 235 -31.04 -19.65 -8.83
C MET A 235 -32.50 -19.20 -8.97
N GLY A 236 -33.39 -19.72 -8.13
CA GLY A 236 -34.83 -19.43 -8.18
C GLY A 236 -35.43 -19.77 -9.55
N GLU A 237 -36.18 -18.83 -10.12
CA GLU A 237 -36.85 -18.97 -11.43
C GLU A 237 -35.94 -18.63 -12.64
N ASN A 238 -34.61 -18.48 -12.47
CA ASN A 238 -33.67 -18.08 -13.54
C ASN A 238 -34.12 -16.80 -14.30
N LYS A 239 -34.62 -15.81 -13.57
CA LYS A 239 -35.07 -14.53 -14.13
C LYS A 239 -33.86 -13.69 -14.59
N THR A 240 -34.00 -13.03 -15.73
CA THR A 240 -33.02 -12.04 -16.22
C THR A 240 -32.76 -10.98 -15.16
N LEU A 241 -31.49 -10.71 -14.87
CA LEU A 241 -31.07 -9.79 -13.83
C LEU A 241 -31.41 -8.34 -14.20
N ASP A 242 -32.01 -7.61 -13.26
CA ASP A 242 -32.49 -6.25 -13.45
C ASP A 242 -31.62 -5.24 -12.70
N TYR A 243 -30.51 -4.88 -13.33
CA TYR A 243 -29.55 -3.90 -12.81
C TYR A 243 -30.11 -2.47 -12.68
N SER A 244 -31.35 -2.19 -13.13
CA SER A 244 -32.03 -0.92 -12.80
C SER A 244 -32.42 -0.83 -11.32
N LYS A 245 -32.55 -1.98 -10.63
CA LYS A 245 -32.77 -2.06 -9.17
C LYS A 245 -31.51 -1.85 -8.34
N ALA A 246 -30.32 -1.87 -8.96
CA ALA A 246 -29.05 -1.82 -8.25
C ALA A 246 -28.79 -0.42 -7.64
N LYS A 247 -28.85 -0.36 -6.30
CA LYS A 247 -28.75 0.85 -5.48
C LYS A 247 -27.28 1.29 -5.34
N THR A 248 -26.40 0.31 -5.09
CA THR A 248 -24.96 0.49 -4.96
C THR A 248 -24.43 1.13 -6.24
N LYS A 249 -23.74 2.27 -6.08
CA LYS A 249 -23.06 2.97 -7.19
C LYS A 249 -21.76 2.24 -7.49
N ARG A 250 -21.35 2.19 -8.76
CA ARG A 250 -20.00 1.71 -9.10
C ARG A 250 -18.96 2.68 -8.54
N VAL A 251 -17.82 2.14 -8.12
CA VAL A 251 -16.68 2.94 -7.62
C VAL A 251 -16.11 3.80 -8.77
N PRO A 252 -15.89 5.11 -8.59
CA PRO A 252 -15.14 5.92 -9.53
C PRO A 252 -13.67 5.48 -9.56
N GLU A 253 -13.13 5.25 -10.75
CA GLU A 253 -11.74 4.80 -10.91
C GLU A 253 -10.74 5.80 -10.31
N GLU A 254 -9.73 5.31 -9.59
CA GLU A 254 -8.74 6.16 -8.91
C GLU A 254 -8.04 7.15 -9.87
N ASN A 255 -7.74 6.72 -11.09
CA ASN A 255 -7.17 7.54 -12.17
C ASN A 255 -8.16 8.52 -12.82
N ARG A 256 -9.28 8.84 -12.16
CA ARG A 256 -10.10 10.04 -12.42
C ARG A 256 -9.79 11.19 -11.46
N PHE A 257 -9.06 10.93 -10.38
CA PHE A 257 -8.69 11.97 -9.40
C PHE A 257 -7.27 12.48 -9.68
N GLU A 258 -7.13 13.79 -9.83
CA GLU A 258 -5.84 14.46 -10.03
C GLU A 258 -5.49 15.28 -8.79
N LYS A 259 -4.39 14.92 -8.10
CA LYS A 259 -3.82 15.77 -7.04
C LYS A 259 -3.01 16.90 -7.70
N LYS A 260 -3.62 18.07 -7.77
CA LYS A 260 -3.02 19.30 -8.28
C LYS A 260 -2.39 20.11 -7.14
N ASN A 261 -1.07 20.16 -7.08
CA ASN A 261 -0.35 21.05 -6.18
C ASN A 261 -0.67 22.51 -6.56
N LEU A 262 -1.12 23.32 -5.60
CA LEU A 262 -1.38 24.76 -5.76
C LEU A 262 -0.17 25.59 -5.31
N VAL A 263 0.48 25.17 -4.22
CA VAL A 263 1.75 25.70 -3.72
C VAL A 263 2.58 24.51 -3.22
N GLN A 264 3.85 24.43 -3.57
CA GLN A 264 4.75 23.35 -3.11
C GLN A 264 6.05 23.92 -2.53
N GLY A 265 6.42 23.43 -1.35
CA GLY A 265 7.43 24.02 -0.50
C GLY A 265 6.96 25.36 0.10
N GLY A 266 7.83 25.99 0.89
CA GLY A 266 7.59 27.31 1.47
C GLY A 266 6.96 27.28 2.86
N PHE A 267 6.12 26.30 3.18
CA PHE A 267 5.48 26.19 4.49
C PHE A 267 6.47 25.85 5.61
N THR A 268 6.27 26.47 6.77
CA THR A 268 7.05 26.33 8.00
C THR A 268 6.12 25.92 9.12
N GLU A 269 5.97 24.61 9.32
CA GLU A 269 5.02 24.04 10.31
C GLU A 269 3.55 24.50 10.09
N PRO A 270 2.95 24.26 8.91
CA PRO A 270 1.55 24.59 8.66
C PRO A 270 0.65 23.74 9.57
N THR A 271 -0.44 24.31 10.08
CA THR A 271 -1.33 23.63 11.04
C THR A 271 -2.71 23.35 10.44
N GLU A 272 -3.50 24.38 10.17
CA GLU A 272 -4.88 24.32 9.68
C GLU A 272 -5.11 25.38 8.59
N MET A 273 -6.12 25.21 7.74
CA MET A 273 -6.49 26.18 6.71
C MET A 273 -8.00 26.44 6.68
N THR A 274 -8.40 27.48 5.97
CA THR A 274 -9.83 27.74 5.69
C THR A 274 -10.04 28.32 4.30
N ILE A 275 -10.91 27.69 3.50
CA ILE A 275 -11.18 28.06 2.10
C ILE A 275 -12.25 29.16 2.03
N LEU A 276 -11.89 30.33 1.51
CA LEU A 276 -12.79 31.47 1.39
C LEU A 276 -13.77 31.31 0.20
N PRO A 277 -14.91 32.03 0.17
CA PRO A 277 -15.95 31.88 -0.87
C PRO A 277 -15.51 32.16 -2.32
N ASN A 278 -14.34 32.77 -2.51
CA ASN A 278 -13.71 33.06 -3.80
C ASN A 278 -12.54 32.11 -4.14
N PHE A 279 -12.38 31.03 -3.37
CA PHE A 279 -11.29 30.04 -3.44
C PHE A 279 -9.88 30.56 -3.09
N ASP A 280 -9.77 31.76 -2.54
CA ASP A 280 -8.58 32.13 -1.76
C ASP A 280 -8.53 31.29 -0.47
N ILE A 281 -7.35 31.03 0.08
CA ILE A 281 -7.20 30.15 1.25
C ILE A 281 -6.31 30.85 2.28
N LEU A 282 -6.80 30.91 3.52
CA LEU A 282 -6.01 31.33 4.67
C LEU A 282 -5.37 30.10 5.30
N ILE A 283 -4.08 30.15 5.61
CA ILE A 283 -3.27 29.02 6.07
C ILE A 283 -2.56 29.43 7.35
N ALA A 284 -2.86 28.77 8.46
CA ALA A 284 -2.16 28.95 9.72
C ALA A 284 -0.82 28.22 9.71
N GLN A 285 0.22 28.86 10.28
CA GLN A 285 1.48 28.23 10.60
C GLN A 285 1.78 28.38 12.09
N ARG A 286 2.37 27.33 12.68
CA ARG A 286 2.50 27.22 14.14
C ARG A 286 3.22 28.40 14.80
N ARG A 287 4.18 29.04 14.11
CA ARG A 287 4.97 30.16 14.66
C ARG A 287 4.26 31.52 14.57
N GLY A 288 2.96 31.52 14.27
CA GLY A 288 2.06 32.67 14.36
C GLY A 288 1.75 33.32 13.02
N GLU A 289 2.43 32.92 11.94
CA GLU A 289 2.16 33.44 10.59
C GLU A 289 0.81 32.95 10.07
N ILE A 290 0.07 33.83 9.41
CA ILE A 290 -1.08 33.48 8.57
C ILE A 290 -0.72 33.84 7.13
N LEU A 291 -0.75 32.84 6.25
CA LEU A 291 -0.52 33.00 4.83
C LEU A 291 -1.85 33.12 4.08
N LEU A 292 -1.87 33.94 3.03
CA LEU A 292 -2.94 34.02 2.04
C LEU A 292 -2.46 33.40 0.73
N TYR A 293 -3.12 32.31 0.32
CA TYR A 293 -3.11 31.84 -1.06
C TYR A 293 -4.19 32.57 -1.85
N LYS A 294 -3.84 33.14 -3.01
CA LYS A 294 -4.81 33.70 -3.95
C LYS A 294 -5.16 32.67 -5.01
N ASN A 295 -6.44 32.49 -5.33
CA ASN A 295 -6.87 31.49 -6.32
C ASN A 295 -6.18 31.68 -7.69
N GLY A 296 -5.46 30.66 -8.16
CA GLY A 296 -4.70 30.70 -9.41
C GLY A 296 -3.25 31.20 -9.27
N SER A 297 -2.82 31.56 -8.07
CA SER A 297 -1.40 31.76 -7.71
C SER A 297 -0.64 30.42 -7.69
N ASP A 298 0.69 30.50 -7.76
CA ASP A 298 1.66 29.45 -7.46
C ASP A 298 2.37 29.64 -6.10
N GLU A 299 2.14 30.77 -5.44
CA GLU A 299 2.68 31.14 -4.13
C GLU A 299 1.59 31.52 -3.10
N ALA A 300 1.90 31.35 -1.81
CA ALA A 300 1.11 31.86 -0.68
C ALA A 300 1.95 32.86 0.14
N LYS A 301 1.34 33.97 0.57
CA LYS A 301 2.05 35.14 1.15
C LYS A 301 1.66 35.40 2.59
N GLU A 302 2.65 35.67 3.44
CA GLU A 302 2.39 36.12 4.83
C GLU A 302 1.66 37.46 4.81
N ILE A 303 0.45 37.50 5.39
CA ILE A 303 -0.37 38.72 5.50
C ILE A 303 -0.41 39.28 6.92
N VAL A 304 -0.16 38.44 7.92
CA VAL A 304 -0.04 38.83 9.34
C VAL A 304 0.77 37.79 10.09
N LYS A 305 1.36 38.21 11.21
CA LYS A 305 1.99 37.33 12.18
C LYS A 305 1.51 37.68 13.59
N LEU A 306 0.90 36.71 14.26
CA LEU A 306 0.50 36.80 15.66
C LEU A 306 1.70 36.54 16.57
N ASP A 307 1.75 37.22 17.73
CA ASP A 307 2.76 36.95 18.76
C ASP A 307 2.36 35.73 19.59
N VAL A 308 3.01 34.59 19.33
CA VAL A 308 2.63 33.28 19.88
C VAL A 308 3.78 32.57 20.58
N TYR A 309 3.44 31.86 21.64
CA TYR A 309 4.33 30.93 22.31
C TYR A 309 4.46 29.64 21.48
N TRP A 310 5.47 29.58 20.60
CA TRP A 310 5.79 28.41 19.77
C TRP A 310 7.05 27.64 20.18
N LYS A 311 7.75 28.10 21.24
CA LYS A 311 9.00 27.50 21.73
C LYS A 311 9.11 27.65 23.24
N THR A 312 9.52 26.57 23.92
CA THR A 312 9.84 26.59 25.35
C THR A 312 11.32 26.89 25.62
N GLU A 313 11.57 27.44 26.82
CA GLU A 313 12.91 27.56 27.40
C GLU A 313 13.29 26.33 28.23
N THR A 314 12.34 25.44 28.50
CA THR A 314 12.55 24.21 29.28
C THR A 314 13.48 23.24 28.53
N PRO A 315 14.67 22.89 29.07
CA PRO A 315 15.62 22.03 28.37
C PRO A 315 15.06 20.64 28.07
N GLY A 316 15.22 20.18 26.83
CA GLY A 316 14.78 18.85 26.38
C GLY A 316 13.27 18.73 26.10
N VAL A 317 12.52 19.84 26.15
CA VAL A 317 11.09 19.88 25.83
C VAL A 317 10.88 20.64 24.52
N ASN A 318 9.97 20.17 23.68
CA ASN A 318 9.43 20.92 22.55
C ASN A 318 8.08 21.53 22.94
N ALA A 319 7.76 22.73 22.47
CA ALA A 319 6.40 23.25 22.56
C ALA A 319 5.61 22.81 21.33
N GLU A 320 4.42 22.24 21.53
CA GLU A 320 3.45 22.00 20.45
C GLU A 320 2.52 23.20 20.27
N GLU A 321 2.50 24.13 21.23
CA GLU A 321 1.82 25.41 21.20
C GLU A 321 2.25 26.30 20.02
N GLY A 322 1.45 27.35 19.79
CA GLY A 322 1.60 28.26 18.67
C GLY A 322 0.21 28.69 18.16
N LEU A 323 0.09 28.95 16.87
CA LEU A 323 -1.21 29.07 16.18
C LEU A 323 -1.65 27.68 15.66
N MET A 324 -2.73 27.15 16.25
CA MET A 324 -3.16 25.75 16.10
C MET A 324 -4.28 25.54 15.09
N GLY A 325 -5.23 26.47 15.04
CA GLY A 325 -6.43 26.38 14.22
C GLY A 325 -6.89 27.72 13.68
N ILE A 326 -7.57 27.68 12.54
CA ILE A 326 -8.09 28.83 11.80
C ILE A 326 -9.35 28.44 11.04
N GLN A 327 -10.45 29.19 11.20
CA GLN A 327 -11.68 28.92 10.46
C GLN A 327 -12.47 30.22 10.23
N LYS A 328 -12.93 30.42 8.99
CA LYS A 328 -13.85 31.52 8.64
C LYS A 328 -15.19 31.36 9.34
N ASP A 329 -15.89 32.46 9.60
CA ASP A 329 -17.31 32.43 9.96
C ASP A 329 -18.16 31.85 8.80
N PRO A 330 -19.25 31.10 9.07
CA PRO A 330 -20.18 30.65 8.03
C PRO A 330 -20.75 31.79 7.16
N ASN A 331 -20.83 33.02 7.70
CA ASN A 331 -21.28 34.23 7.01
C ASN A 331 -20.11 35.14 6.60
N PHE A 332 -18.90 34.59 6.42
CA PHE A 332 -17.68 35.33 6.08
C PHE A 332 -17.87 36.35 4.93
N ALA A 333 -18.62 35.99 3.89
CA ALA A 333 -18.91 36.87 2.75
C ALA A 333 -19.57 38.22 3.15
N THR A 334 -20.24 38.27 4.30
CA THR A 334 -20.91 39.46 4.84
C THR A 334 -20.11 40.11 5.96
N ASN A 335 -19.64 39.33 6.94
CA ASN A 335 -18.99 39.87 8.14
C ASN A 335 -17.47 39.98 8.04
N GLY A 336 -16.80 39.17 7.22
CA GLY A 336 -15.33 39.07 7.12
C GLY A 336 -14.68 38.52 8.38
N PHE A 337 -15.40 37.76 9.21
CA PHE A 337 -14.87 37.26 10.48
C PHE A 337 -14.09 35.96 10.30
N VAL A 338 -12.92 35.89 10.93
CA VAL A 338 -12.08 34.69 11.00
C VAL A 338 -11.76 34.39 12.46
N TYR A 339 -11.92 33.13 12.85
CA TYR A 339 -11.63 32.62 14.18
C TYR A 339 -10.26 31.94 14.16
N VAL A 340 -9.48 32.12 15.23
CA VAL A 340 -8.17 31.48 15.42
C VAL A 340 -8.04 30.97 16.85
N TYR A 341 -7.37 29.83 17.01
CA TYR A 341 -7.02 29.28 18.31
C TYR A 341 -5.49 29.20 18.46
N TYR A 342 -4.95 29.91 19.43
CA TYR A 342 -3.50 30.11 19.56
C TYR A 342 -3.03 30.30 21.00
N ALA A 343 -1.76 30.04 21.27
CA ALA A 343 -1.11 30.32 22.55
C ALA A 343 -0.43 31.70 22.50
N PRO A 344 -0.99 32.78 23.09
CA PRO A 344 -0.33 34.09 23.11
C PRO A 344 0.98 34.07 23.90
N SER A 345 1.96 34.87 23.49
CA SER A 345 3.20 35.10 24.25
C SER A 345 2.96 35.78 25.60
N GLY A 346 3.99 35.81 26.46
CA GLY A 346 3.95 36.40 27.81
C GLY A 346 3.53 35.43 28.91
N ASP A 347 3.43 35.95 30.14
CA ASP A 347 3.41 35.17 31.40
C ASP A 347 2.20 34.25 31.57
N LYS A 348 1.07 34.54 30.91
CA LYS A 348 -0.17 33.79 31.10
C LYS A 348 -0.15 32.50 30.29
N ALA A 349 -0.01 31.36 30.96
CA ALA A 349 -0.09 30.03 30.35
C ALA A 349 -1.55 29.67 29.97
N VAL A 350 -2.02 30.23 28.86
CA VAL A 350 -3.31 29.89 28.23
C VAL A 350 -3.15 29.62 26.74
N ASN A 351 -4.10 28.88 26.20
CA ASN A 351 -4.46 28.88 24.78
C ASN A 351 -5.78 29.65 24.64
N ARG A 352 -5.96 30.41 23.57
CA ARG A 352 -7.02 31.41 23.39
C ARG A 352 -7.76 31.20 22.08
N LEU A 353 -9.09 31.19 22.13
CA LEU A 353 -9.96 31.39 20.98
C LEU A 353 -10.25 32.89 20.82
N SER A 354 -9.83 33.45 19.68
CA SER A 354 -10.14 34.83 19.30
C SER A 354 -10.77 34.92 17.91
N ARG A 355 -11.52 36.00 17.66
CA ARG A 355 -12.03 36.38 16.35
C ARG A 355 -11.40 37.68 15.88
N PHE A 356 -11.01 37.73 14.63
CA PHE A 356 -10.49 38.90 13.92
C PHE A 356 -11.35 39.20 12.69
N THR A 357 -11.10 40.35 12.05
CA THR A 357 -11.71 40.76 10.79
C THR A 357 -10.66 40.73 9.68
N PHE A 358 -10.95 40.01 8.60
CA PHE A 358 -10.14 39.94 7.38
C PHE A 358 -10.98 40.37 6.18
N LYS A 359 -10.58 41.46 5.51
CA LYS A 359 -11.28 42.05 4.35
C LYS A 359 -10.29 42.69 3.39
N ASN A 360 -10.58 42.65 2.09
CA ASN A 360 -9.75 43.26 1.03
C ASN A 360 -8.26 42.87 1.12
N ASP A 361 -8.00 41.58 1.38
CA ASP A 361 -6.66 41.01 1.61
C ASP A 361 -5.89 41.59 2.80
N GLN A 362 -6.56 42.29 3.74
CA GLN A 362 -5.97 42.88 4.95
C GLN A 362 -6.54 42.23 6.22
N TRP A 363 -5.66 41.96 7.20
CA TRP A 363 -6.02 41.43 8.52
C TRP A 363 -5.96 42.54 9.58
N ASP A 364 -7.10 42.84 10.21
CA ASP A 364 -7.17 43.89 11.23
C ASP A 364 -6.86 43.33 12.63
N LEU A 365 -5.60 43.46 13.05
CA LEU A 365 -5.16 43.11 14.41
C LEU A 365 -5.90 43.88 15.51
N SER A 366 -6.39 45.10 15.26
CA SER A 366 -7.12 45.89 16.25
C SER A 366 -8.56 45.40 16.47
N SER A 367 -9.07 44.53 15.60
CA SER A 367 -10.41 43.98 15.68
C SER A 367 -10.57 42.77 16.62
N GLU A 368 -9.49 42.33 17.31
CA GLU A 368 -9.50 41.13 18.17
C GLU A 368 -10.68 41.14 19.15
N LYS A 369 -11.46 40.04 19.14
CA LYS A 369 -12.36 39.66 20.22
C LYS A 369 -11.89 38.35 20.83
N ILE A 370 -11.42 38.42 22.07
CA ILE A 370 -11.13 37.28 22.93
C ILE A 370 -12.47 36.65 23.32
N ILE A 371 -12.70 35.40 22.94
CA ILE A 371 -13.97 34.68 23.20
C ILE A 371 -13.81 33.75 24.40
N LEU A 372 -12.74 32.96 24.42
CA LEU A 372 -12.51 31.94 25.42
C LEU A 372 -11.01 31.73 25.65
N GLU A 373 -10.59 31.53 26.89
CA GLU A 373 -9.23 31.11 27.24
C GLU A 373 -9.28 29.77 27.98
N VAL A 374 -8.44 28.84 27.54
CA VAL A 374 -8.23 27.50 28.08
C VAL A 374 -6.89 27.50 28.81
N ASN A 375 -6.88 27.15 30.09
CA ASN A 375 -5.65 27.07 30.88
C ASN A 375 -4.71 26.00 30.29
N SER A 376 -3.42 26.31 30.21
CA SER A 376 -2.36 25.39 29.80
C SER A 376 -1.19 25.43 30.81
N GLN A 377 -0.13 24.68 30.56
CA GLN A 377 1.15 24.82 31.25
C GLN A 377 2.29 24.47 30.29
N ARG A 378 3.41 25.20 30.42
CA ARG A 378 4.46 25.37 29.38
C ARG A 378 5.79 24.68 29.69
N ASN A 379 5.79 23.84 30.74
CA ASN A 379 6.96 23.10 31.22
C ASN A 379 7.03 21.68 30.64
N ILE A 380 6.08 21.29 29.76
CA ILE A 380 6.03 20.00 29.08
C ILE A 380 5.60 20.15 27.62
N CYS A 381 5.85 19.08 26.87
CA CYS A 381 4.99 18.60 25.78
C CYS A 381 4.00 17.59 26.41
N CYS A 382 2.74 17.45 25.98
CA CYS A 382 2.24 17.67 24.64
C CYS A 382 0.72 17.99 24.66
N HIS A 383 0.07 17.86 23.51
CA HIS A 383 -1.37 17.84 23.26
C HIS A 383 -2.07 19.18 23.46
N THR A 384 -2.06 19.97 22.38
CA THR A 384 -2.78 21.24 22.26
C THR A 384 -4.20 21.06 21.73
N GLY A 385 -4.44 20.09 20.83
CA GLY A 385 -5.61 20.08 19.96
C GLY A 385 -5.68 21.38 19.15
N GLY A 386 -6.86 21.99 19.08
CA GLY A 386 -7.03 23.38 18.66
C GLY A 386 -7.73 23.60 17.32
N SER A 387 -8.27 22.54 16.72
CA SER A 387 -9.03 22.59 15.47
C SER A 387 -10.38 23.29 15.66
N ILE A 388 -10.78 24.11 14.68
CA ILE A 388 -12.03 24.88 14.72
C ILE A 388 -12.96 24.45 13.57
N ALA A 389 -14.17 24.02 13.91
CA ALA A 389 -15.21 23.67 12.94
C ALA A 389 -16.55 24.36 13.25
N PHE A 390 -17.39 24.52 12.23
CA PHE A 390 -18.77 25.02 12.36
C PHE A 390 -19.78 23.99 11.86
N ASP A 391 -20.93 23.92 12.52
CA ASP A 391 -22.10 23.24 11.97
C ASP A 391 -22.92 24.18 11.06
N LYS A 392 -23.90 23.61 10.35
CA LYS A 392 -24.85 24.34 9.50
C LYS A 392 -25.69 25.42 10.20
N ASN A 393 -25.71 25.45 11.54
CA ASN A 393 -26.41 26.44 12.35
C ASN A 393 -25.46 27.55 12.86
N GLY A 394 -24.17 27.46 12.52
CA GLY A 394 -23.11 28.33 13.00
C GLY A 394 -22.86 28.20 14.51
N LEU A 395 -22.97 26.99 15.06
CA LEU A 395 -22.34 26.65 16.35
C LEU A 395 -20.85 26.40 16.10
N LEU A 396 -20.00 27.02 16.91
CA LEU A 396 -18.55 26.83 16.88
C LEU A 396 -18.20 25.61 17.73
N TYR A 397 -17.42 24.70 17.15
CA TYR A 397 -16.78 23.59 17.84
C TYR A 397 -15.27 23.85 17.91
N LEU A 398 -14.67 23.61 19.07
CA LEU A 398 -13.24 23.81 19.33
C LEU A 398 -12.68 22.57 20.03
N SER A 399 -11.64 21.96 19.46
CA SER A 399 -10.95 20.83 20.10
C SER A 399 -9.87 21.32 21.09
N THR A 400 -9.68 20.59 22.19
CA THR A 400 -8.64 20.89 23.18
C THR A 400 -7.92 19.62 23.62
N GLY A 401 -6.59 19.63 23.55
CA GLY A 401 -5.75 18.55 24.07
C GLY A 401 -5.68 18.55 25.60
N ASP A 402 -5.19 17.44 26.17
CA ASP A 402 -5.20 17.18 27.61
C ASP A 402 -4.11 17.92 28.40
N ASN A 403 -3.09 18.46 27.71
CA ASN A 403 -1.91 19.09 28.31
C ASN A 403 -1.26 18.20 29.39
N ALA A 404 -1.21 16.89 29.15
CA ALA A 404 -0.53 15.89 29.94
C ALA A 404 0.47 15.10 29.06
N THR A 405 1.27 14.22 29.66
CA THR A 405 2.26 13.44 28.92
C THR A 405 2.32 11.97 29.38
N PRO A 406 2.43 10.99 28.45
CA PRO A 406 2.64 9.57 28.76
C PRO A 406 4.12 9.21 28.98
N PHE A 407 5.03 10.17 28.82
CA PHE A 407 6.46 9.97 28.96
C PHE A 407 6.88 9.78 30.42
N ASN A 408 8.06 9.19 30.63
CA ASN A 408 8.57 8.89 31.96
C ASN A 408 8.94 10.15 32.76
N GLN A 409 8.64 10.10 34.05
CA GLN A 409 9.00 11.09 35.05
C GLN A 409 10.55 11.21 35.16
N PRO A 410 11.12 12.43 35.23
CA PRO A 410 12.57 12.64 35.28
C PRO A 410 13.20 12.37 36.66
N LYS A 411 12.41 11.98 37.66
CA LYS A 411 12.85 11.65 39.03
C LYS A 411 12.68 10.15 39.23
N GLY A 412 13.74 9.50 39.72
CA GLY A 412 13.80 8.04 39.86
C GLY A 412 12.69 7.47 40.76
N GLY A 413 12.13 6.33 40.35
CA GLY A 413 10.99 5.69 41.01
C GLY A 413 10.14 4.94 40.00
N LEU A 414 8.83 4.88 40.25
CA LEU A 414 7.85 4.31 39.34
C LEU A 414 7.41 5.34 38.30
N VAL A 415 7.23 4.90 37.04
CA VAL A 415 7.07 5.76 35.86
C VAL A 415 5.97 5.30 34.90
N LEU A 416 5.51 6.18 33.99
CA LEU A 416 4.37 5.91 33.09
C LEU A 416 4.59 4.82 32.04
N ARG A 417 5.81 4.66 31.51
CA ARG A 417 6.17 3.70 30.44
C ARG A 417 5.27 3.76 29.18
N GLY A 418 4.75 4.93 28.83
CA GLY A 418 3.85 5.08 27.67
C GLY A 418 2.41 4.58 27.89
N PHE A 419 2.03 4.21 29.12
CA PHE A 419 0.62 3.96 29.46
C PHE A 419 -0.10 5.27 29.82
N ALA A 420 -1.39 5.19 30.15
CA ALA A 420 -2.20 6.34 30.57
C ALA A 420 -1.53 7.21 31.67
N PRO A 421 -1.53 8.55 31.57
CA PRO A 421 -1.05 9.45 32.61
C PRO A 421 -2.01 9.46 33.80
N LEU A 422 -1.64 8.74 34.86
CA LEU A 422 -2.44 8.52 36.08
C LEU A 422 -1.65 8.82 37.37
N ASP A 423 -0.62 9.66 37.33
CA ASP A 423 0.28 9.94 38.46
C ASP A 423 -0.06 11.26 39.18
N ASP A 424 -0.95 11.23 40.16
CA ASP A 424 -1.36 12.39 40.99
C ASP A 424 -0.52 12.57 42.26
N ARG A 425 0.78 12.24 42.21
CA ARG A 425 1.73 12.66 43.25
C ARG A 425 1.96 14.18 43.18
N PRO A 426 2.10 14.88 44.32
CA PRO A 426 2.34 16.33 44.32
C PRO A 426 3.61 16.72 43.54
N GLY A 427 3.50 17.70 42.64
CA GLY A 427 4.59 18.14 41.76
C GLY A 427 4.82 17.26 40.52
N PHE A 428 3.86 16.37 40.20
CA PHE A 428 3.83 15.52 39.01
C PHE A 428 2.56 15.74 38.17
N GLU A 429 1.87 16.87 38.30
CA GLU A 429 0.54 17.12 37.73
C GLU A 429 0.49 16.92 36.20
N GLN A 430 1.58 17.18 35.48
CA GLN A 430 1.72 16.86 34.05
C GLN A 430 1.55 15.38 33.67
N TYR A 431 1.70 14.46 34.62
CA TYR A 431 1.60 13.02 34.43
C TYR A 431 0.22 12.48 34.86
N ASP A 432 -0.76 13.36 35.09
CA ASP A 432 -2.13 13.03 35.50
C ASP A 432 -3.19 13.66 34.58
N ALA A 433 -3.61 12.94 33.53
CA ALA A 433 -4.65 13.38 32.60
C ALA A 433 -6.06 13.36 33.23
N ARG A 434 -6.21 12.81 34.44
CA ARG A 434 -7.46 12.90 35.23
C ARG A 434 -7.74 14.32 35.70
N ARG A 435 -6.71 15.20 35.82
CA ARG A 435 -6.88 16.63 36.16
C ARG A 435 -7.52 17.45 35.05
N SER A 436 -7.43 16.98 33.80
CA SER A 436 -7.85 17.67 32.58
C SER A 436 -8.95 16.88 31.86
N SER A 437 -8.63 15.87 31.06
CA SER A 437 -9.61 15.12 30.25
C SER A 437 -10.73 14.52 31.10
N GLY A 438 -10.36 13.82 32.18
CA GLY A 438 -11.30 13.24 33.13
C GLY A 438 -11.98 14.26 34.06
N ASN A 439 -11.52 15.51 34.09
CA ASN A 439 -12.07 16.57 34.93
C ASN A 439 -13.16 17.34 34.16
N SER A 440 -14.38 17.26 34.68
CA SER A 440 -15.58 17.91 34.15
C SER A 440 -15.63 19.42 34.41
N ASN A 441 -14.76 19.94 35.30
CA ASN A 441 -14.62 21.37 35.60
C ASN A 441 -13.43 22.02 34.87
N ASP A 442 -12.75 21.29 33.98
CA ASP A 442 -11.63 21.76 33.16
C ASP A 442 -11.98 21.70 31.66
N LEU A 443 -11.45 22.65 30.87
CA LEU A 443 -11.72 22.76 29.44
C LEU A 443 -10.73 21.98 28.56
N ARG A 444 -9.68 21.37 29.12
CA ARG A 444 -8.69 20.55 28.40
C ARG A 444 -9.15 19.09 28.23
N GLY A 445 -8.70 18.47 27.15
CA GLY A 445 -9.06 17.09 26.80
C GLY A 445 -10.54 16.94 26.46
N LYS A 446 -11.06 17.89 25.68
CA LYS A 446 -12.49 18.06 25.33
C LYS A 446 -12.66 18.35 23.84
N ILE A 447 -13.92 18.32 23.37
CA ILE A 447 -14.37 19.23 22.30
C ILE A 447 -15.50 20.09 22.86
N LEU A 448 -15.31 21.40 22.78
CA LEU A 448 -16.22 22.42 23.29
C LEU A 448 -17.20 22.82 22.19
N ARG A 449 -18.41 23.25 22.55
CA ARG A 449 -19.43 23.73 21.60
C ARG A 449 -20.17 24.95 22.15
N ILE A 450 -20.10 26.07 21.43
CA ILE A 450 -20.64 27.38 21.82
C ILE A 450 -21.31 28.10 20.64
N LYS A 451 -22.19 29.05 20.91
CA LYS A 451 -22.68 30.01 19.91
C LYS A 451 -21.98 31.35 20.13
N VAL A 452 -21.10 31.78 19.22
CA VAL A 452 -20.41 33.08 19.36
C VAL A 452 -21.25 34.21 18.77
N ASN A 453 -21.31 35.33 19.50
CA ASN A 453 -22.08 36.52 19.15
C ASN A 453 -21.24 37.59 18.44
N ALA A 454 -21.91 38.55 17.81
CA ALA A 454 -21.27 39.59 16.99
C ALA A 454 -20.32 40.52 17.78
N ASP A 455 -20.56 40.71 19.08
CA ASP A 455 -19.72 41.51 19.98
C ASP A 455 -18.44 40.77 20.44
N GLY A 456 -18.45 39.43 20.43
CA GLY A 456 -17.39 38.58 20.95
C GLY A 456 -17.77 37.76 22.18
N SER A 457 -18.96 37.98 22.75
CA SER A 457 -19.54 37.10 23.77
C SER A 457 -19.95 35.75 23.18
N TYR A 458 -20.33 34.78 24.01
CA TYR A 458 -20.88 33.51 23.55
C TYR A 458 -21.99 32.98 24.47
N ASP A 459 -22.92 32.25 23.88
CA ASP A 459 -23.99 31.51 24.56
C ASP A 459 -23.72 29.99 24.54
N ILE A 460 -24.32 29.28 25.50
CA ILE A 460 -24.27 27.81 25.57
C ILE A 460 -25.46 27.21 24.81
N PRO A 461 -25.25 26.40 23.75
CA PRO A 461 -26.31 25.71 23.05
C PRO A 461 -26.84 24.50 23.85
N GLU A 462 -28.15 24.23 23.73
CA GLU A 462 -28.78 23.06 24.34
C GLU A 462 -28.18 21.73 23.85
N GLY A 463 -28.13 20.73 24.74
CA GLY A 463 -27.60 19.40 24.43
C GLY A 463 -26.07 19.27 24.52
N ASN A 464 -25.38 20.21 25.17
CA ASN A 464 -24.02 19.99 25.70
C ASN A 464 -24.05 18.94 26.83
N LEU A 465 -22.89 18.35 27.18
CA LEU A 465 -22.78 17.21 28.11
C LEU A 465 -23.23 17.57 29.54
N TYR A 466 -23.06 18.83 29.93
CA TYR A 466 -23.45 19.36 31.23
C TYR A 466 -24.36 20.57 31.06
N ALA A 467 -25.47 20.59 31.80
CA ALA A 467 -26.43 21.70 31.75
C ALA A 467 -25.89 22.95 32.47
N VAL A 468 -26.23 24.13 31.98
CA VAL A 468 -25.87 25.42 32.58
C VAL A 468 -26.26 25.44 34.08
N GLY A 469 -25.30 25.81 34.94
CA GLY A 469 -25.48 25.83 36.39
C GLY A 469 -25.25 24.49 37.12
N THR A 470 -24.93 23.40 36.40
CA THR A 470 -24.60 22.11 37.04
C THR A 470 -23.32 22.23 37.86
N PRO A 471 -23.34 22.01 39.20
CA PRO A 471 -22.18 22.28 40.06
C PRO A 471 -20.95 21.44 39.71
N LYS A 472 -19.77 22.07 39.77
CA LYS A 472 -18.47 21.46 39.41
C LYS A 472 -18.39 20.93 37.97
N THR A 473 -19.05 21.57 37.02
CA THR A 473 -18.96 21.22 35.59
C THR A 473 -18.84 22.46 34.71
N ARG A 474 -18.29 22.29 33.50
CA ARG A 474 -18.22 23.31 32.45
C ARG A 474 -19.29 23.07 31.38
N PRO A 475 -20.32 23.93 31.25
CA PRO A 475 -21.40 23.73 30.28
C PRO A 475 -20.96 23.94 28.82
N GLU A 476 -19.74 24.43 28.57
CA GLU A 476 -19.12 24.51 27.24
C GLU A 476 -18.80 23.12 26.63
N ILE A 477 -18.72 22.07 27.47
CA ILE A 477 -18.29 20.73 27.05
C ILE A 477 -19.38 20.02 26.23
N TYR A 478 -19.05 19.62 25.01
CA TYR A 478 -19.87 18.71 24.20
C TYR A 478 -19.30 17.28 24.21
N VAL A 479 -17.99 17.14 24.04
CA VAL A 479 -17.25 15.87 24.23
C VAL A 479 -16.29 16.01 25.41
N GLN A 480 -16.32 15.04 26.32
CA GLN A 480 -15.31 14.87 27.36
C GLN A 480 -14.46 13.62 27.10
N GLY A 481 -13.19 13.63 27.52
CA GLY A 481 -12.38 12.43 27.61
C GLY A 481 -11.55 12.17 26.36
N ASN A 482 -10.86 13.20 25.89
CA ASN A 482 -9.93 13.17 24.75
C ASN A 482 -8.48 13.41 25.24
N ARG A 483 -7.48 12.91 24.50
CA ARG A 483 -6.03 13.10 24.75
C ARG A 483 -5.48 14.24 23.89
N ASN A 484 -5.52 14.06 22.56
CA ASN A 484 -5.11 15.03 21.55
C ASN A 484 -6.06 14.94 20.34
N PRO A 485 -7.25 15.57 20.41
CA PRO A 485 -8.23 15.60 19.31
C PRO A 485 -7.78 16.60 18.25
N TYR A 486 -6.81 16.23 17.41
CA TYR A 486 -5.99 17.22 16.69
C TYR A 486 -6.68 17.89 15.49
N ARG A 487 -7.50 17.14 14.73
CA ARG A 487 -8.36 17.65 13.64
C ARG A 487 -9.78 17.15 13.84
N ILE A 488 -10.75 18.05 13.66
CA ILE A 488 -12.18 17.77 13.82
C ILE A 488 -12.96 18.13 12.56
N SER A 489 -14.04 17.42 12.29
CA SER A 489 -14.96 17.75 11.20
C SER A 489 -16.41 17.51 11.60
N ILE A 490 -17.35 18.15 10.89
CA ILE A 490 -18.78 18.07 11.19
C ILE A 490 -19.55 17.74 9.92
N ASP A 491 -20.33 16.67 9.98
CA ASP A 491 -21.30 16.30 8.96
C ASP A 491 -22.35 17.42 8.79
N GLN A 492 -22.30 18.11 7.65
CA GLN A 492 -23.16 19.27 7.37
C GLN A 492 -24.63 18.91 7.10
N LYS A 493 -24.99 17.62 7.03
CA LYS A 493 -26.40 17.18 7.00
C LYS A 493 -26.85 16.73 8.39
N ASN A 494 -26.17 15.77 9.00
CA ASN A 494 -26.62 15.08 10.21
C ASN A 494 -26.13 15.73 11.51
N GLY A 495 -25.13 16.62 11.46
CA GLY A 495 -24.55 17.29 12.63
C GLY A 495 -23.65 16.40 13.49
N TYR A 496 -23.23 15.25 12.96
CA TYR A 496 -22.30 14.34 13.65
C TYR A 496 -20.89 14.93 13.62
N LEU A 497 -20.27 15.01 14.79
CA LEU A 497 -18.90 15.46 14.98
C LEU A 497 -17.94 14.27 14.85
N TYR A 498 -16.86 14.42 14.08
CA TYR A 498 -15.77 13.46 13.94
C TYR A 498 -14.47 14.09 14.41
N TRP A 499 -13.56 13.30 14.98
CA TRP A 499 -12.19 13.74 15.26
C TRP A 499 -11.19 12.60 15.17
N GLY A 500 -9.95 12.95 14.82
CA GLY A 500 -8.80 12.07 14.97
C GLY A 500 -8.17 12.25 16.34
N GLU A 501 -7.81 11.16 16.99
CA GLU A 501 -7.39 11.10 18.39
C GLU A 501 -6.08 10.30 18.50
N VAL A 502 -5.00 10.99 18.87
CA VAL A 502 -3.67 10.39 18.99
C VAL A 502 -3.55 9.70 20.34
N GLY A 503 -3.24 8.40 20.36
CA GLY A 503 -3.15 7.59 21.57
C GLY A 503 -1.82 7.67 22.31
N PRO A 504 -1.68 6.97 23.45
CA PRO A 504 -0.41 6.89 24.18
C PRO A 504 0.57 5.88 23.54
N ASP A 505 1.84 5.95 23.95
CA ASP A 505 2.97 5.38 23.22
C ASP A 505 3.36 3.94 23.61
N SER A 506 2.69 3.30 24.59
CA SER A 506 3.00 1.90 24.93
C SER A 506 2.69 0.99 23.75
N ASN A 507 3.70 0.25 23.29
CA ASN A 507 3.59 -0.71 22.21
C ASN A 507 3.11 -2.11 22.67
N VAL A 508 3.11 -2.39 23.98
CA VAL A 508 2.79 -3.70 24.55
C VAL A 508 1.71 -3.61 25.63
N ASP A 509 0.85 -4.62 25.68
CA ASP A 509 -0.19 -4.73 26.70
C ASP A 509 0.38 -5.08 28.08
N SER A 510 -0.25 -4.56 29.13
CA SER A 510 0.04 -4.92 30.52
C SER A 510 -1.26 -5.05 31.32
N LEU A 511 -2.18 -5.86 30.77
CA LEU A 511 -3.58 -6.00 31.21
C LEU A 511 -3.77 -6.38 32.69
N LYS A 512 -2.73 -6.91 33.36
CA LYS A 512 -2.77 -7.32 34.77
C LYS A 512 -2.35 -6.22 35.76
N THR A 513 -1.73 -5.14 35.30
CA THR A 513 -1.10 -4.14 36.19
C THR A 513 -1.20 -2.69 35.72
N ARG A 514 -1.49 -2.43 34.44
CA ARG A 514 -1.59 -1.08 33.87
C ARG A 514 -2.79 -0.92 32.95
N GLY A 515 -3.06 -1.91 32.10
CA GLY A 515 -4.06 -1.83 31.04
C GLY A 515 -3.51 -2.14 29.65
N PRO A 516 -4.21 -1.74 28.58
CA PRO A 516 -3.83 -2.04 27.20
C PRO A 516 -2.61 -1.24 26.72
N ARG A 517 -2.03 -1.68 25.61
CA ARG A 517 -1.19 -0.85 24.73
C ARG A 517 -1.98 0.36 24.23
N GLY A 518 -1.29 1.38 23.72
CA GLY A 518 -1.99 2.53 23.15
C GLY A 518 -2.67 2.20 21.83
N TYR A 519 -3.75 2.92 21.53
CA TYR A 519 -4.47 2.90 20.26
C TYR A 519 -4.68 4.33 19.79
N ASP A 520 -4.48 4.60 18.50
CA ASP A 520 -5.00 5.82 17.86
C ASP A 520 -6.42 5.53 17.36
N GLU A 521 -7.26 6.56 17.32
CA GLU A 521 -8.70 6.41 17.09
C GLU A 521 -9.23 7.44 16.08
N MET A 522 -10.17 7.01 15.24
CA MET A 522 -11.14 7.91 14.62
C MET A 522 -12.41 7.83 15.48
N ASN A 523 -12.90 8.99 15.91
CA ASN A 523 -14.04 9.09 16.83
C ASN A 523 -15.24 9.78 16.18
N GLN A 524 -16.44 9.47 16.68
CA GLN A 524 -17.72 9.98 16.17
C GLN A 524 -18.70 10.28 17.32
N ALA A 525 -19.10 11.53 17.48
CA ALA A 525 -20.10 11.99 18.45
C ALA A 525 -21.41 12.38 17.75
N ARG A 526 -22.36 11.42 17.70
CA ARG A 526 -23.75 11.63 17.23
C ARG A 526 -24.58 12.50 18.19
N LYS A 527 -24.08 12.69 19.41
CA LYS A 527 -24.60 13.54 20.51
C LYS A 527 -23.46 13.80 21.50
N ALA A 528 -23.67 14.70 22.47
CA ALA A 528 -22.72 14.91 23.56
C ALA A 528 -22.44 13.63 24.36
N GLY A 529 -21.20 13.46 24.84
CA GLY A 529 -20.77 12.25 25.53
C GLY A 529 -19.39 12.31 26.18
N ASN A 530 -19.09 11.30 27.00
CA ASN A 530 -17.75 11.01 27.49
C ASN A 530 -17.15 9.89 26.62
N PHE A 531 -15.93 10.07 26.12
CA PHE A 531 -15.20 9.14 25.24
C PHE A 531 -13.97 8.51 25.94
N GLY A 532 -13.79 8.79 27.24
CA GLY A 532 -13.17 7.85 28.15
C GLY A 532 -11.70 8.06 28.51
N TRP A 533 -10.93 8.86 27.79
CA TRP A 533 -9.54 9.16 28.19
C TRP A 533 -9.47 9.90 29.54
N PRO A 534 -8.56 9.52 30.48
CA PRO A 534 -7.49 8.53 30.40
C PRO A 534 -7.82 7.14 30.95
N TYR A 535 -9.10 6.81 31.14
CA TYR A 535 -9.55 5.57 31.75
C TYR A 535 -9.67 4.42 30.73
N PHE A 536 -9.91 4.73 29.46
CA PHE A 536 -10.10 3.78 28.36
C PHE A 536 -9.41 4.25 27.06
N VAL A 537 -9.21 3.32 26.12
CA VAL A 537 -8.87 3.55 24.71
C VAL A 537 -9.57 2.51 23.81
N GLY A 538 -9.72 2.81 22.53
CA GLY A 538 -10.32 1.93 21.52
C GLY A 538 -11.76 1.55 21.86
N ASN A 539 -12.07 0.25 21.82
CA ASN A 539 -13.40 -0.27 22.18
C ASN A 539 -13.60 -0.35 23.70
N ASN A 540 -13.45 0.79 24.40
CA ASN A 540 -13.49 0.91 25.85
C ASN A 540 -12.51 -0.05 26.59
N TYR A 541 -11.33 -0.31 26.02
CA TYR A 541 -10.29 -1.12 26.66
C TYR A 541 -9.75 -0.38 27.90
N ALA A 542 -10.04 -0.92 29.09
CA ALA A 542 -9.82 -0.22 30.35
C ALA A 542 -8.36 -0.27 30.85
N TYR A 543 -7.88 0.88 31.30
CA TYR A 543 -6.69 0.96 32.16
C TYR A 543 -7.03 0.54 33.60
N SER A 544 -5.99 0.19 34.35
CA SER A 544 -6.04 -0.02 35.80
C SER A 544 -5.39 1.12 36.52
N GLU A 545 -5.92 1.49 37.68
CA GLU A 545 -5.26 2.36 38.63
C GLU A 545 -3.87 1.80 38.98
N TYR A 546 -2.91 2.70 39.12
CA TYR A 546 -1.55 2.35 39.49
C TYR A 546 -1.05 3.33 40.56
N ASN A 547 -0.68 2.82 41.73
CA ASN A 547 -0.12 3.64 42.78
C ASN A 547 1.37 3.92 42.48
N PHE A 548 1.71 5.16 42.13
CA PHE A 548 3.08 5.53 41.79
C PHE A 548 4.01 5.73 43.01
N ASP A 549 3.48 5.65 44.24
CA ASP A 549 4.27 5.59 45.48
C ASP A 549 4.62 4.14 45.88
N SER A 550 3.65 3.19 45.81
CA SER A 550 3.85 1.79 46.26
C SER A 550 4.11 0.78 45.14
N GLY A 551 3.63 1.04 43.92
CA GLY A 551 3.69 0.13 42.78
C GLY A 551 2.54 -0.86 42.68
N GLU A 552 1.56 -0.77 43.58
CA GLU A 552 0.36 -1.61 43.59
C GLU A 552 -0.61 -1.21 42.47
N THR A 553 -1.32 -2.20 41.94
CA THR A 553 -2.43 -2.01 40.99
C THR A 553 -3.74 -1.90 41.76
N GLY A 554 -4.51 -0.84 41.51
CA GLY A 554 -5.83 -0.62 42.10
C GLY A 554 -6.95 -1.25 41.25
N ILE A 555 -8.10 -0.57 41.14
CA ILE A 555 -9.19 -1.08 40.31
C ILE A 555 -8.92 -0.91 38.81
N THR A 556 -9.44 -1.82 38.00
CA THR A 556 -9.68 -1.57 36.57
C THR A 556 -10.95 -0.75 36.42
N PHE A 557 -10.93 0.31 35.60
CA PHE A 557 -12.06 1.22 35.48
C PHE A 557 -13.28 0.55 34.79
N ASP A 558 -14.51 0.91 35.22
CA ASP A 558 -15.76 0.47 34.58
C ASP A 558 -16.23 1.53 33.57
N PRO A 559 -16.32 1.22 32.25
CA PRO A 559 -16.79 2.18 31.25
C PRO A 559 -18.24 2.61 31.47
N LYS A 560 -19.05 1.83 32.21
CA LYS A 560 -20.44 2.21 32.56
C LYS A 560 -20.49 3.21 33.72
N LYS A 561 -19.45 3.30 34.55
CA LYS A 561 -19.36 4.20 35.72
C LYS A 561 -17.91 4.65 35.97
N PRO A 562 -17.29 5.45 35.08
CA PRO A 562 -15.90 5.87 35.28
C PRO A 562 -15.78 6.79 36.50
N VAL A 563 -14.70 6.65 37.28
CA VAL A 563 -14.48 7.39 38.53
C VAL A 563 -13.22 8.23 38.43
N ASN A 564 -13.36 9.54 38.63
CA ASN A 564 -12.23 10.45 38.76
C ASN A 564 -11.88 10.69 40.24
N ASN A 565 -10.95 9.88 40.74
CA ASN A 565 -10.43 9.90 42.10
C ASN A 565 -9.08 10.65 42.27
N SER A 566 -8.59 11.34 41.23
CA SER A 566 -7.35 12.10 41.33
C SER A 566 -7.44 13.19 42.40
N ARG A 567 -6.36 13.38 43.17
CA ARG A 567 -6.15 14.54 44.05
C ARG A 567 -6.31 15.89 43.33
N ASN A 568 -6.10 15.91 42.01
CA ASN A 568 -6.20 17.09 41.16
C ASN A 568 -7.62 17.31 40.57
N ASN A 569 -8.59 16.45 40.87
CA ASN A 569 -9.95 16.57 40.33
C ASN A 569 -10.74 17.70 41.03
N THR A 570 -11.11 18.73 40.28
CA THR A 570 -11.97 19.84 40.74
C THR A 570 -13.44 19.71 40.30
N GLY A 571 -13.77 18.64 39.57
CA GLY A 571 -15.07 18.35 38.99
C GLY A 571 -15.95 17.41 39.81
N ILE A 572 -16.92 16.77 39.13
CA ILE A 572 -17.66 15.62 39.68
C ILE A 572 -16.80 14.34 39.68
N THR A 573 -17.00 13.49 40.69
CA THR A 573 -16.20 12.27 40.89
C THR A 573 -16.70 11.07 40.09
N GLN A 574 -18.02 10.94 39.91
CA GLN A 574 -18.62 9.93 39.03
C GLN A 574 -18.86 10.58 37.66
N LEU A 575 -18.31 9.99 36.60
CA LEU A 575 -18.40 10.53 35.24
C LEU A 575 -19.54 9.87 34.44
N PRO A 576 -20.02 10.51 33.35
CA PRO A 576 -20.91 9.86 32.40
C PRO A 576 -20.28 8.58 31.79
N PRO A 577 -21.09 7.59 31.38
CA PRO A 577 -20.59 6.37 30.74
C PRO A 577 -19.75 6.66 29.49
N ALA A 578 -18.62 5.96 29.36
CA ALA A 578 -17.71 6.08 28.24
C ALA A 578 -18.30 5.44 26.97
N GLN A 579 -18.31 6.19 25.87
CA GLN A 579 -18.59 5.68 24.53
C GLN A 579 -17.30 5.06 23.97
N PRO A 580 -17.37 3.92 23.26
CA PRO A 580 -16.20 3.35 22.59
C PRO A 580 -15.83 4.18 21.35
N ALA A 581 -14.59 4.04 20.91
CA ALA A 581 -14.12 4.63 19.65
C ALA A 581 -14.89 4.08 18.43
N PHE A 582 -14.93 4.86 17.35
CA PHE A 582 -15.60 4.48 16.10
C PHE A 582 -14.71 3.59 15.21
N ILE A 583 -13.42 3.90 15.12
CA ILE A 583 -12.36 3.06 14.51
C ILE A 583 -11.12 3.17 15.41
N TRP A 584 -10.38 2.10 15.66
CA TRP A 584 -9.16 2.11 16.51
C TRP A 584 -8.04 1.22 15.97
N TYR A 585 -6.77 1.61 16.19
CA TYR A 585 -5.62 0.82 15.73
C TYR A 585 -4.33 0.96 16.57
N PRO A 586 -3.58 -0.14 16.76
CA PRO A 586 -2.27 -0.12 17.43
C PRO A 586 -1.14 0.22 16.42
N TYR A 587 0.11 0.22 16.89
CA TYR A 587 1.29 0.30 16.00
C TYR A 587 1.44 -0.96 15.13
N GLU A 588 0.98 -2.10 15.62
CA GLU A 588 0.87 -3.37 14.90
C GLU A 588 -0.43 -3.43 14.07
N THR A 589 -0.73 -4.59 13.48
CA THR A 589 -2.00 -4.83 12.78
C THR A 589 -3.18 -4.68 13.73
N SER A 590 -4.20 -3.90 13.35
CA SER A 590 -5.47 -3.89 14.09
C SER A 590 -6.24 -5.18 13.79
N PRO A 591 -6.71 -5.94 14.81
CA PRO A 591 -7.50 -7.13 14.58
C PRO A 591 -8.94 -6.82 14.13
N ASP A 592 -9.43 -5.60 14.46
CA ASP A 592 -10.77 -5.14 14.13
C ASP A 592 -10.84 -4.39 12.79
N PHE A 593 -9.72 -3.75 12.38
CA PHE A 593 -9.62 -2.90 11.19
C PHE A 593 -8.27 -3.08 10.44
N PRO A 594 -7.91 -4.29 9.98
CA PRO A 594 -6.58 -4.56 9.46
C PRO A 594 -6.16 -3.69 8.26
N SER A 595 -7.09 -3.21 7.44
CA SER A 595 -6.80 -2.34 6.28
C SER A 595 -6.16 -0.98 6.63
N VAL A 596 -6.13 -0.55 7.91
CA VAL A 596 -5.40 0.67 8.36
C VAL A 596 -3.87 0.51 8.34
N GLY A 597 -3.37 -0.73 8.19
CA GLY A 597 -1.95 -1.05 8.13
C GLY A 597 -1.23 -1.00 9.48
N THR A 598 0.10 -0.87 9.44
CA THR A 598 1.00 -0.90 10.60
C THR A 598 2.03 0.24 10.55
N GLY A 599 2.82 0.40 11.62
CA GLY A 599 3.83 1.44 11.76
C GLY A 599 3.40 2.57 12.69
N GLY A 600 4.11 3.71 12.64
CA GLY A 600 3.78 4.91 13.40
C GLY A 600 2.32 5.37 13.16
N ARG A 601 1.77 6.15 14.09
CA ARG A 601 0.36 6.56 14.08
C ARG A 601 0.21 8.04 14.35
N ASN A 602 -0.74 8.65 13.66
CA ASN A 602 -1.41 9.88 14.08
C ASN A 602 -2.75 10.01 13.31
N ALA A 603 -3.86 9.69 13.97
CA ALA A 603 -5.20 9.71 13.38
C ALA A 603 -5.77 11.13 13.18
N MET A 604 -6.41 11.38 12.03
CA MET A 604 -7.08 12.64 11.69
C MET A 604 -8.47 12.42 11.05
N ALA A 605 -9.45 13.25 11.41
CA ALA A 605 -10.78 13.20 10.82
C ALA A 605 -10.97 14.28 9.75
N GLY A 606 -11.24 13.85 8.53
CA GLY A 606 -11.66 14.72 7.43
C GLY A 606 -13.18 14.81 7.27
N PRO A 607 -13.65 15.38 6.16
CA PRO A 607 -15.07 15.71 5.96
C PRO A 607 -15.96 14.48 5.67
N VAL A 608 -17.28 14.66 5.84
CA VAL A 608 -18.29 13.77 5.26
C VAL A 608 -18.77 14.37 3.94
N TYR A 609 -18.71 13.61 2.85
CA TYR A 609 -19.02 14.14 1.51
C TYR A 609 -20.50 14.03 1.14
N TYR A 610 -21.01 15.02 0.38
CA TYR A 610 -22.37 15.02 -0.17
C TYR A 610 -22.44 15.81 -1.49
N SER A 611 -22.62 15.12 -2.61
CA SER A 611 -22.57 15.66 -3.97
C SER A 611 -23.69 16.65 -4.32
N ASP A 612 -24.81 16.64 -3.59
CA ASP A 612 -25.93 17.58 -3.73
C ASP A 612 -25.71 18.93 -3.02
N LEU A 613 -24.65 19.07 -2.21
CA LEU A 613 -24.26 20.35 -1.60
C LEU A 613 -23.39 21.22 -2.54
N TYR A 614 -22.98 20.70 -3.70
CA TYR A 614 -21.91 21.28 -4.53
C TYR A 614 -22.24 21.35 -6.03
N PRO A 615 -21.59 22.25 -6.80
CA PRO A 615 -21.84 22.40 -8.23
C PRO A 615 -21.50 21.15 -9.05
N GLU A 616 -22.36 20.80 -10.01
CA GLU A 616 -22.21 19.58 -10.83
C GLU A 616 -20.93 19.55 -11.68
N ALA A 617 -20.40 20.70 -12.07
CA ALA A 617 -19.19 20.80 -12.89
C ALA A 617 -17.87 20.50 -12.15
N THR A 618 -17.89 20.41 -10.81
CA THR A 618 -16.68 20.28 -9.97
C THR A 618 -16.79 19.28 -8.83
N ARG A 619 -18.02 18.85 -8.47
CA ARG A 619 -18.27 17.82 -7.46
C ARG A 619 -17.73 16.44 -7.85
N TYR A 620 -17.53 15.60 -6.84
CA TYR A 620 -17.26 14.17 -7.02
C TYR A 620 -18.58 13.39 -7.23
N PRO A 621 -18.51 12.14 -7.70
CA PRO A 621 -19.70 11.30 -7.88
C PRO A 621 -20.40 10.99 -6.55
N SER A 622 -21.72 10.82 -6.64
CA SER A 622 -22.60 10.42 -5.52
C SER A 622 -22.33 9.04 -4.92
N TYR A 623 -21.31 8.33 -5.42
CA TYR A 623 -20.72 7.17 -4.75
C TYR A 623 -20.20 7.51 -3.34
N TYR A 624 -19.67 8.72 -3.14
CA TYR A 624 -19.13 9.15 -1.84
C TYR A 624 -20.16 9.82 -0.91
N ASP A 625 -21.43 9.88 -1.31
CA ASP A 625 -22.47 10.54 -0.51
C ASP A 625 -22.67 9.84 0.84
N GLY A 626 -22.45 10.58 1.93
CA GLY A 626 -22.49 10.06 3.29
C GLY A 626 -21.24 9.30 3.74
N LYS A 627 -20.17 9.24 2.94
CA LYS A 627 -18.91 8.63 3.36
C LYS A 627 -18.04 9.63 4.13
N PHE A 628 -17.47 9.17 5.24
CA PHE A 628 -16.53 9.93 6.08
C PHE A 628 -15.10 9.69 5.58
N PHE A 629 -14.33 10.77 5.36
CA PHE A 629 -12.96 10.69 4.87
C PHE A 629 -11.98 10.71 6.04
N ALA A 630 -11.65 9.53 6.56
CA ALA A 630 -10.58 9.34 7.54
C ALA A 630 -9.22 9.51 6.86
N TYR A 631 -8.26 10.17 7.51
CA TYR A 631 -6.89 10.29 6.98
C TYR A 631 -5.83 10.19 8.08
N GLU A 632 -4.59 9.90 7.68
CA GLU A 632 -3.55 9.48 8.60
C GLU A 632 -2.23 10.20 8.33
N TRP A 633 -1.72 10.92 9.35
CA TRP A 633 -0.64 11.89 9.19
C TRP A 633 0.75 11.23 9.06
N ILE A 634 1.00 10.03 9.61
CA ILE A 634 2.31 9.35 9.57
C ILE A 634 2.41 8.37 8.40
N ARG A 635 1.33 7.62 8.15
CA ARG A 635 1.20 6.59 7.11
C ARG A 635 0.82 7.20 5.76
N GLY A 636 0.24 8.40 5.76
CA GLY A 636 0.04 9.23 4.56
C GLY A 636 -1.09 8.77 3.63
N TRP A 637 -2.12 8.12 4.19
CA TRP A 637 -3.29 7.63 3.44
C TRP A 637 -4.56 8.44 3.72
N ILE A 638 -5.51 8.34 2.79
CA ILE A 638 -6.92 8.75 2.94
C ILE A 638 -7.80 7.51 2.70
N LYS A 639 -8.88 7.35 3.46
CA LYS A 639 -9.87 6.28 3.31
C LYS A 639 -11.28 6.84 3.37
N ALA A 640 -12.14 6.39 2.45
CA ALA A 640 -13.57 6.65 2.52
C ALA A 640 -14.25 5.55 3.36
N VAL A 641 -14.89 5.95 4.45
CA VAL A 641 -15.61 5.08 5.39
C VAL A 641 -17.09 5.09 5.02
N THR A 642 -17.61 3.93 4.67
CA THR A 642 -19.04 3.69 4.42
C THR A 642 -19.74 3.39 5.75
N MET A 643 -20.87 4.04 5.99
CA MET A 643 -21.66 3.90 7.22
C MET A 643 -23.07 3.40 6.93
N LEU A 644 -23.63 2.65 7.90
CA LEU A 644 -25.04 2.30 7.93
C LEU A 644 -25.92 3.55 8.17
N PRO A 645 -27.22 3.54 7.83
CA PRO A 645 -28.11 4.70 7.98
C PRO A 645 -28.29 5.24 9.41
N ASN A 646 -27.82 4.53 10.44
CA ASN A 646 -27.79 4.97 11.84
C ASN A 646 -26.45 5.59 12.27
N GLY A 647 -25.46 5.66 11.37
CA GLY A 647 -24.11 6.16 11.60
C GLY A 647 -23.07 5.11 12.00
N ASP A 648 -23.41 3.83 12.10
CA ASP A 648 -22.45 2.75 12.44
C ASP A 648 -21.51 2.44 11.26
N PHE A 649 -20.30 1.96 11.55
CA PHE A 649 -19.33 1.51 10.56
C PHE A 649 -19.84 0.31 9.76
N ASP A 650 -19.66 0.31 8.43
CA ASP A 650 -19.98 -0.85 7.57
C ASP A 650 -18.78 -1.39 6.78
N LYS A 651 -17.99 -0.51 6.14
CA LYS A 651 -16.70 -0.84 5.50
C LYS A 651 -15.83 0.41 5.31
N MET A 652 -14.54 0.24 5.03
CA MET A 652 -13.65 1.34 4.59
C MET A 652 -12.84 0.94 3.35
N GLU A 653 -12.68 1.89 2.43
CA GLU A 653 -11.94 1.70 1.18
C GLU A 653 -10.82 2.76 1.05
N PRO A 654 -9.71 2.50 0.33
CA PRO A 654 -8.69 3.52 0.06
C PRO A 654 -9.22 4.60 -0.89
N PHE A 655 -8.83 5.85 -0.65
CA PHE A 655 -9.07 6.96 -1.58
C PHE A 655 -7.72 7.51 -2.06
N MET A 656 -7.48 7.48 -3.39
CA MET A 656 -6.19 7.82 -4.00
C MET A 656 -5.01 7.02 -3.39
N GLY A 657 -5.17 5.69 -3.28
CA GLY A 657 -4.23 4.82 -2.57
C GLY A 657 -2.84 4.70 -3.20
N SER A 658 -2.69 5.07 -4.48
CA SER A 658 -1.39 5.16 -5.16
C SER A 658 -0.69 6.52 -4.97
N ASN A 659 -1.41 7.55 -4.50
CA ASN A 659 -0.86 8.88 -4.22
C ASN A 659 -0.32 8.95 -2.78
N LYS A 660 0.98 9.20 -2.64
CA LYS A 660 1.54 9.54 -1.32
C LYS A 660 1.14 10.97 -0.92
N PHE A 661 0.60 11.13 0.29
CA PHE A 661 0.53 12.42 0.97
C PHE A 661 1.71 12.57 1.94
N ASN A 662 2.44 13.67 1.84
CA ASN A 662 3.62 13.98 2.66
C ASN A 662 3.19 14.62 3.97
N ALA A 663 2.72 13.78 4.88
CA ALA A 663 2.30 14.20 6.20
C ALA A 663 1.12 15.20 6.12
N LEU A 664 -0.02 14.70 5.63
CA LEU A 664 -1.31 15.41 5.54
C LEU A 664 -1.77 15.87 6.94
N ILE A 665 -1.87 17.19 7.15
CA ILE A 665 -2.21 17.81 8.43
C ILE A 665 -3.64 18.36 8.45
N ASP A 666 -4.21 18.69 7.28
CA ASP A 666 -5.58 19.21 7.15
C ASP A 666 -6.24 18.85 5.81
N LEU A 667 -7.57 18.73 5.79
CA LEU A 667 -8.40 18.30 4.66
C LEU A 667 -9.80 18.95 4.68
N GLU A 668 -10.02 20.00 3.89
CA GLU A 668 -11.33 20.68 3.76
C GLU A 668 -12.02 20.37 2.42
N ILE A 669 -13.35 20.54 2.32
CA ILE A 669 -14.08 20.63 1.04
C ILE A 669 -14.31 22.10 0.69
N GLY A 670 -13.91 22.53 -0.50
CA GLY A 670 -14.19 23.88 -1.01
C GLY A 670 -15.65 24.08 -1.41
N PRO A 671 -16.11 25.34 -1.61
CA PRO A 671 -17.48 25.62 -2.06
C PRO A 671 -17.79 25.13 -3.49
N ASP A 672 -16.81 24.55 -4.19
CA ASP A 672 -16.91 23.84 -5.45
C ASP A 672 -17.10 22.32 -5.31
N GLY A 673 -17.02 21.77 -4.10
CA GLY A 673 -17.12 20.34 -3.84
C GLY A 673 -15.84 19.54 -4.06
N ARG A 674 -14.68 20.19 -4.15
CA ARG A 674 -13.37 19.52 -4.25
C ARG A 674 -12.67 19.46 -2.89
N PHE A 675 -11.89 18.41 -2.65
CA PHE A 675 -10.99 18.40 -1.49
C PHE A 675 -9.79 19.30 -1.73
N TYR A 676 -9.43 20.05 -0.69
CA TYR A 676 -8.14 20.71 -0.57
C TYR A 676 -7.38 20.05 0.59
N ALA A 677 -6.09 19.84 0.40
CA ALA A 677 -5.23 19.06 1.27
C ALA A 677 -3.99 19.88 1.64
N LEU A 678 -3.71 20.00 2.94
CA LEU A 678 -2.54 20.70 3.48
C LEU A 678 -1.53 19.69 4.02
N GLU A 679 -0.30 19.74 3.55
CA GLU A 679 0.75 18.78 3.86
C GLU A 679 1.87 19.46 4.66
N TYR A 680 2.15 18.96 5.86
CA TYR A 680 3.21 19.46 6.76
C TYR A 680 4.61 19.17 6.20
N GLY A 681 4.77 18.12 5.39
CA GLY A 681 6.07 17.59 4.96
C GLY A 681 6.70 16.66 6.01
N ASN A 682 7.74 15.92 5.64
CA ASN A 682 8.32 14.87 6.49
C ASN A 682 9.34 15.40 7.53
N GLY A 683 9.70 16.69 7.50
CA GLY A 683 10.65 17.31 8.43
C GLY A 683 9.96 17.92 9.67
N TRP A 684 10.30 17.45 10.87
CA TRP A 684 9.66 17.91 12.10
C TRP A 684 10.22 19.26 12.56
N PHE A 685 9.33 20.19 12.93
CA PHE A 685 9.66 21.54 13.41
C PHE A 685 10.49 22.39 12.40
N SER A 686 10.38 22.12 11.10
CA SER A 686 11.17 22.74 10.03
C SER A 686 10.33 23.36 8.89
N LYS A 687 10.99 24.17 8.07
CA LYS A 687 10.47 24.62 6.77
C LYS A 687 10.74 23.53 5.74
N ASN A 688 9.68 23.00 5.14
CA ASN A 688 9.73 21.76 4.37
C ASN A 688 9.57 22.03 2.87
N ILE A 689 10.28 21.26 2.03
CA ILE A 689 10.24 21.35 0.56
C ILE A 689 9.18 20.44 -0.08
N ASP A 690 8.73 19.47 0.71
CA ASP A 690 7.76 18.43 0.41
C ASP A 690 6.40 18.68 1.08
N ALA A 691 6.31 19.73 1.90
CA ALA A 691 5.06 20.37 2.29
C ALA A 691 4.36 21.00 1.09
N ALA A 692 3.03 21.01 1.07
CA ALA A 692 2.25 21.56 -0.03
C ALA A 692 0.85 21.99 0.42
N LEU A 693 0.26 22.89 -0.36
CA LEU A 693 -1.18 23.05 -0.47
C LEU A 693 -1.60 22.44 -1.80
N SER A 694 -2.50 21.47 -1.76
CA SER A 694 -2.98 20.72 -2.93
C SER A 694 -4.50 20.80 -3.05
N ARG A 695 -5.03 20.69 -4.26
CA ARG A 695 -6.44 20.40 -4.54
C ARG A 695 -6.56 19.06 -5.24
N ILE A 696 -7.64 18.34 -5.00
CA ILE A 696 -7.97 17.12 -5.72
C ILE A 696 -9.11 17.46 -6.70
N ASP A 697 -8.82 17.35 -8.00
CA ASP A 697 -9.79 17.51 -9.08
C ASP A 697 -10.35 16.14 -9.49
N TYR A 698 -11.61 16.05 -9.92
CA TYR A 698 -12.22 14.82 -10.46
C TYR A 698 -12.60 15.01 -11.93
N ASN A 699 -12.10 14.14 -12.81
CA ASN A 699 -12.46 14.12 -14.23
C ASN A 699 -13.60 13.12 -14.52
N ALA A 700 -14.82 13.66 -14.59
CA ALA A 700 -16.02 12.94 -15.00
C ALA A 700 -16.08 12.60 -16.51
N GLY A 701 -15.22 13.23 -17.32
CA GLY A 701 -15.22 13.09 -18.77
C GLY A 701 -14.24 12.04 -19.31
N ASN A 702 -14.02 12.14 -20.62
CA ASN A 702 -13.02 11.40 -21.37
C ASN A 702 -11.59 11.87 -20.99
N ARG A 703 -10.62 10.95 -20.98
CA ARG A 703 -9.25 11.17 -20.51
C ARG A 703 -8.23 10.90 -21.61
N SER A 704 -7.10 11.59 -21.58
CA SER A 704 -6.03 11.36 -22.56
C SER A 704 -5.50 9.91 -22.50
N PRO A 705 -5.15 9.29 -23.65
CA PRO A 705 -4.47 8.00 -23.70
C PRO A 705 -3.20 7.96 -22.84
N VAL A 706 -2.83 6.78 -22.33
CA VAL A 706 -1.60 6.59 -21.54
C VAL A 706 -0.57 5.78 -22.33
N VAL A 707 0.60 6.38 -22.59
CA VAL A 707 1.74 5.69 -23.22
C VAL A 707 2.70 5.16 -22.14
N LYS A 708 2.83 3.83 -22.04
CA LYS A 708 3.64 3.14 -21.02
C LYS A 708 5.09 2.98 -21.45
N ASN A 709 5.35 2.61 -22.71
CA ASN A 709 6.69 2.64 -23.32
C ASN A 709 6.62 2.58 -24.85
N ILE A 710 7.73 2.94 -25.49
CA ILE A 710 8.05 2.73 -26.90
C ILE A 710 9.30 1.83 -26.97
N LYS A 711 9.39 0.98 -27.99
CA LYS A 711 10.49 0.04 -28.23
C LYS A 711 10.85 0.02 -29.71
N VAL A 712 12.06 -0.43 -30.01
CA VAL A 712 12.52 -0.79 -31.35
C VAL A 712 13.23 -2.15 -31.30
N ASP A 713 13.14 -2.94 -32.37
CA ASP A 713 13.87 -4.22 -32.48
C ASP A 713 15.39 -4.05 -32.69
N LYS A 714 15.80 -2.96 -33.34
CA LYS A 714 17.20 -2.60 -33.61
C LYS A 714 17.42 -1.10 -33.49
N THR A 715 18.48 -0.70 -32.81
CA THR A 715 18.90 0.72 -32.68
C THR A 715 19.91 1.16 -33.74
N SER A 716 20.47 0.24 -34.53
CA SER A 716 21.35 0.60 -35.65
C SER A 716 21.42 -0.45 -36.77
N GLY A 717 21.90 -0.02 -37.94
CA GLY A 717 22.32 -0.92 -39.01
C GLY A 717 22.78 -0.21 -40.28
N ALA A 718 23.41 -0.96 -41.19
CA ALA A 718 23.82 -0.48 -42.51
C ALA A 718 22.61 -0.11 -43.39
N ILE A 719 22.78 0.86 -44.28
CA ILE A 719 21.72 1.29 -45.21
C ILE A 719 21.52 0.28 -46.35
N PRO A 720 20.27 -0.02 -46.77
CA PRO A 720 19.01 0.47 -46.23
C PRO A 720 18.62 -0.23 -44.91
N PHE A 721 18.59 0.54 -43.82
CA PHE A 721 18.38 0.03 -42.46
C PHE A 721 16.90 -0.11 -42.17
N SER A 722 16.43 -1.31 -41.85
CA SER A 722 15.03 -1.56 -41.50
C SER A 722 14.87 -1.85 -40.01
N ALA A 723 13.94 -1.13 -39.38
CA ALA A 723 13.62 -1.22 -37.96
C ALA A 723 12.10 -1.38 -37.74
N LYS A 724 11.73 -2.07 -36.67
CA LYS A 724 10.35 -2.24 -36.21
C LYS A 724 10.16 -1.56 -34.87
N PHE A 725 9.30 -0.55 -34.84
CA PHE A 725 8.88 0.16 -33.64
C PHE A 725 7.59 -0.45 -33.11
N SER A 726 7.45 -0.49 -31.78
CA SER A 726 6.21 -0.85 -31.11
C SER A 726 5.98 0.02 -29.87
N VAL A 727 4.72 0.27 -29.52
CA VAL A 727 4.33 1.14 -28.40
C VAL A 727 3.30 0.46 -27.51
N SER A 728 3.60 0.35 -26.21
CA SER A 728 2.59 -0.01 -25.22
C SER A 728 1.82 1.24 -24.84
N ALA A 729 0.59 1.37 -25.30
CA ALA A 729 -0.34 2.41 -24.90
C ALA A 729 -1.73 1.83 -24.61
N SER A 730 -2.49 2.49 -23.76
CA SER A 730 -3.85 2.10 -23.38
C SER A 730 -4.70 3.33 -23.14
N ASP A 731 -5.93 3.31 -23.62
CA ASP A 731 -6.91 4.33 -23.36
C ASP A 731 -7.63 4.09 -22.01
N PRO A 732 -7.88 5.11 -21.16
CA PRO A 732 -8.57 4.92 -19.88
C PRO A 732 -10.05 4.54 -20.02
N GLU A 733 -10.73 4.97 -21.08
CA GLU A 733 -12.10 4.58 -21.43
C GLU A 733 -12.13 3.25 -22.25
N ASN A 734 -10.96 2.69 -22.56
CA ASN A 734 -10.72 1.57 -23.49
C ASN A 734 -11.10 1.88 -24.95
N ASP A 735 -11.06 3.15 -25.32
CA ASP A 735 -11.45 3.61 -26.65
C ASP A 735 -10.40 3.29 -27.73
N LYS A 736 -10.78 3.37 -29.01
CA LYS A 736 -9.92 2.96 -30.13
C LYS A 736 -8.84 3.99 -30.47
N LEU A 737 -7.59 3.64 -30.17
CA LEU A 737 -6.43 4.50 -30.37
C LEU A 737 -5.93 4.59 -31.83
N THR A 738 -5.44 5.77 -32.18
CA THR A 738 -4.68 6.06 -33.42
C THR A 738 -3.25 6.48 -33.07
N TYR A 739 -2.28 6.07 -33.89
CA TYR A 739 -0.85 6.23 -33.60
C TYR A 739 -0.17 7.05 -34.71
N THR A 740 0.23 8.29 -34.42
CA THR A 740 1.01 9.16 -35.32
C THR A 740 2.49 9.06 -34.96
N TRP A 741 3.25 8.26 -35.71
CA TRP A 741 4.70 8.13 -35.59
C TRP A 741 5.37 9.33 -36.26
N ASP A 742 6.42 9.84 -35.63
CA ASP A 742 7.29 10.91 -36.11
C ASP A 742 8.70 10.32 -36.19
N LEU A 743 9.27 10.28 -37.40
CA LEU A 743 10.46 9.49 -37.71
C LEU A 743 11.78 10.26 -37.55
N GLY A 744 11.75 11.49 -37.00
CA GLY A 744 12.94 12.32 -36.80
C GLY A 744 13.60 12.85 -38.09
N ASN A 745 13.08 12.47 -39.26
CA ASN A 745 13.49 12.94 -40.60
C ASN A 745 12.49 13.93 -41.23
N GLY A 746 11.55 14.46 -40.44
CA GLY A 746 10.45 15.31 -40.90
C GLY A 746 9.27 14.57 -41.53
N GLN A 747 9.29 13.24 -41.61
CA GLN A 747 8.15 12.43 -42.05
C GLN A 747 7.34 11.93 -40.84
N THR A 748 6.02 11.90 -41.00
CA THR A 748 5.10 11.26 -40.04
C THR A 748 4.29 10.17 -40.74
N ILE A 749 3.93 9.12 -39.99
CA ILE A 749 3.15 7.98 -40.47
C ILE A 749 2.05 7.65 -39.46
N ASN A 750 0.82 7.47 -39.93
CA ASN A 750 -0.33 7.10 -39.08
C ASN A 750 -0.61 5.59 -39.17
N THR A 751 -0.80 4.94 -38.02
CA THR A 751 -1.22 3.52 -37.93
C THR A 751 -2.41 3.36 -36.99
N MET A 752 -3.25 2.35 -37.27
CA MET A 752 -4.35 1.91 -36.37
C MET A 752 -3.93 0.77 -35.42
N VAL A 753 -2.66 0.37 -35.48
CA VAL A 753 -2.05 -0.67 -34.65
C VAL A 753 -0.82 -0.08 -33.95
N PRO A 754 -0.47 -0.57 -32.74
CA PRO A 754 0.66 -0.06 -31.95
C PRO A 754 2.05 -0.42 -32.49
N GLU A 755 2.20 -0.63 -33.80
CA GLU A 755 3.44 -1.04 -34.46
C GLU A 755 3.68 -0.27 -35.77
N LEU A 756 4.96 -0.05 -36.10
CA LEU A 756 5.40 0.49 -37.39
C LEU A 756 6.71 -0.19 -37.82
N ALA A 757 6.75 -0.73 -39.04
CA ALA A 757 8.00 -1.11 -39.71
C ALA A 757 8.41 -0.01 -40.69
N TYR A 758 9.67 0.45 -40.62
CA TYR A 758 10.19 1.51 -41.51
C TYR A 758 11.62 1.20 -41.96
N THR A 759 12.00 1.73 -43.13
CA THR A 759 13.32 1.53 -43.74
C THR A 759 14.00 2.87 -44.04
N PHE A 760 15.04 3.20 -43.28
CA PHE A 760 15.90 4.36 -43.46
C PHE A 760 16.89 4.09 -44.61
N LYS A 761 16.99 5.03 -45.56
CA LYS A 761 17.78 4.88 -46.80
C LYS A 761 19.05 5.75 -46.84
N GLU A 762 19.12 6.74 -45.98
CA GLU A 762 20.20 7.72 -45.87
C GLU A 762 20.94 7.53 -44.55
N ILE A 763 22.19 7.98 -44.48
CA ILE A 763 23.00 7.88 -43.25
C ILE A 763 22.55 8.96 -42.26
N GLY A 764 22.30 8.57 -41.00
CA GLY A 764 21.96 9.51 -39.93
C GLY A 764 21.32 8.87 -38.71
N ASP A 765 21.36 9.61 -37.60
CA ASP A 765 20.59 9.33 -36.38
C ASP A 765 19.21 9.99 -36.45
N TYR A 766 18.17 9.20 -36.18
CA TYR A 766 16.76 9.55 -36.25
C TYR A 766 16.11 9.34 -34.86
N ASP A 767 15.58 10.42 -34.27
CA ASP A 767 14.91 10.38 -32.96
C ASP A 767 13.41 10.13 -33.13
N VAL A 768 13.00 8.86 -33.07
CA VAL A 768 11.63 8.43 -33.34
C VAL A 768 10.75 8.57 -32.10
N HIS A 769 9.54 9.11 -32.25
CA HIS A 769 8.51 9.09 -31.20
C HIS A 769 7.12 8.86 -31.80
N VAL A 770 6.13 8.58 -30.95
CA VAL A 770 4.74 8.41 -31.35
C VAL A 770 3.81 9.27 -30.51
N LYS A 771 2.84 9.91 -31.19
CA LYS A 771 1.71 10.63 -30.60
C LYS A 771 0.52 9.67 -30.68
N VAL A 772 -0.16 9.43 -29.56
CA VAL A 772 -1.25 8.46 -29.46
C VAL A 772 -2.52 9.22 -29.11
N SER A 773 -3.57 9.06 -29.92
CA SER A 773 -4.83 9.79 -29.76
C SER A 773 -6.05 8.89 -29.69
N ASP A 774 -7.04 9.32 -28.92
CA ASP A 774 -8.38 8.72 -28.84
C ASP A 774 -9.32 9.26 -29.95
N PRO A 775 -10.58 8.80 -30.05
CA PRO A 775 -11.58 9.38 -30.96
C PRO A 775 -12.01 10.81 -30.62
N SER A 776 -11.77 11.28 -29.39
CA SER A 776 -12.04 12.64 -28.92
C SER A 776 -10.95 13.65 -29.33
N ASN A 777 -9.83 13.18 -29.88
CA ASN A 777 -8.62 13.92 -30.21
C ASN A 777 -7.81 14.42 -28.99
N LEU A 778 -7.94 13.78 -27.82
CA LEU A 778 -6.95 13.95 -26.74
C LEU A 778 -5.70 13.14 -27.10
N ILE A 779 -4.52 13.63 -26.69
CA ILE A 779 -3.23 13.13 -27.18
C ILE A 779 -2.23 12.95 -26.04
N ALA A 780 -1.57 11.78 -26.02
CA ALA A 780 -0.32 11.59 -25.30
C ALA A 780 0.87 11.34 -26.24
N LYS A 781 2.09 11.44 -25.72
CA LYS A 781 3.33 11.24 -26.48
C LYS A 781 4.23 10.23 -25.79
N SER A 782 4.94 9.41 -26.55
CA SER A 782 6.02 8.58 -26.04
C SER A 782 7.26 9.43 -25.68
N GLY A 783 8.21 8.80 -24.98
CA GLY A 783 9.61 9.22 -25.04
C GLY A 783 10.20 9.02 -26.45
N LEU A 784 11.44 9.46 -26.63
CA LEU A 784 12.19 9.29 -27.89
C LEU A 784 12.93 7.94 -27.91
N VAL A 785 13.07 7.36 -29.11
CA VAL A 785 13.96 6.23 -29.40
C VAL A 785 14.87 6.63 -30.56
N SER A 786 16.14 6.89 -30.25
CA SER A 786 17.17 7.18 -31.24
C SER A 786 17.56 5.90 -31.99
N VAL A 787 17.59 5.96 -33.32
CA VAL A 787 18.12 4.89 -34.18
C VAL A 787 19.12 5.43 -35.20
N TYR A 788 20.19 4.69 -35.50
CA TYR A 788 21.24 5.12 -36.42
C TYR A 788 21.31 4.25 -37.69
N ALA A 789 21.06 4.84 -38.85
CA ALA A 789 21.31 4.20 -40.13
C ALA A 789 22.71 4.58 -40.65
N GLY A 790 23.50 3.60 -41.10
CA GLY A 790 24.80 3.81 -41.75
C GLY A 790 25.98 3.00 -41.17
N ASN A 791 25.79 2.29 -40.07
CA ASN A 791 26.76 1.36 -39.47
C ASN A 791 26.01 0.31 -38.63
N ILE A 792 26.48 -0.94 -38.57
CA ILE A 792 25.97 -1.98 -37.67
C ILE A 792 26.78 -1.96 -36.37
N ALA A 793 26.13 -1.70 -35.23
CA ALA A 793 26.82 -1.84 -33.94
C ALA A 793 27.33 -3.29 -33.75
N PRO A 794 28.60 -3.49 -33.34
CA PRO A 794 29.18 -4.82 -33.23
C PRO A 794 28.49 -5.65 -32.15
N GLU A 795 28.38 -6.96 -32.35
CA GLU A 795 27.84 -7.88 -31.34
C GLU A 795 28.97 -8.32 -30.39
N VAL A 796 28.80 -8.07 -29.10
CA VAL A 796 29.76 -8.50 -28.06
C VAL A 796 29.10 -9.57 -27.19
N SER A 797 29.68 -10.76 -27.15
CA SER A 797 29.24 -11.83 -26.27
C SER A 797 30.38 -12.33 -25.38
N ILE A 798 30.03 -12.78 -24.18
CA ILE A 798 30.97 -13.29 -23.19
C ILE A 798 30.62 -14.75 -22.95
N ASP A 799 31.53 -15.66 -23.28
CA ASP A 799 31.39 -17.05 -22.86
C ASP A 799 32.15 -17.30 -21.55
N ILE A 800 31.47 -17.91 -20.59
CA ILE A 800 32.08 -18.43 -19.36
C ILE A 800 32.45 -19.88 -19.61
N ILE A 801 33.71 -20.22 -19.36
CA ILE A 801 34.29 -21.55 -19.65
C ILE A 801 34.15 -22.47 -18.42
N SER A 802 34.12 -21.88 -17.22
CA SER A 802 33.67 -22.51 -15.97
C SER A 802 32.13 -22.61 -15.90
N ASN A 803 31.57 -22.91 -14.72
CA ASN A 803 30.12 -22.94 -14.52
C ASN A 803 29.43 -21.62 -14.95
N LYS A 804 28.39 -21.70 -15.77
CA LYS A 804 27.68 -20.56 -16.39
C LYS A 804 26.52 -20.02 -15.56
N THR A 805 26.38 -20.45 -14.31
CA THR A 805 25.31 -20.03 -13.38
C THR A 805 25.87 -19.52 -12.05
N PHE A 806 26.92 -20.14 -11.53
CA PHE A 806 27.49 -19.85 -10.21
C PHE A 806 28.95 -19.41 -10.27
N TYR A 807 29.32 -18.44 -9.44
CA TYR A 807 30.71 -18.29 -9.02
C TYR A 807 30.93 -19.15 -7.77
N PHE A 808 32.13 -19.71 -7.61
CA PHE A 808 32.48 -20.46 -6.40
C PHE A 808 33.63 -19.73 -5.67
N PRO A 809 33.49 -19.36 -4.38
CA PRO A 809 34.53 -18.65 -3.64
C PRO A 809 35.88 -19.39 -3.70
N LYS A 810 36.97 -18.66 -3.98
CA LYS A 810 38.34 -19.19 -4.17
C LYS A 810 38.52 -20.16 -5.34
N LYS A 811 37.53 -20.33 -6.22
CA LYS A 811 37.72 -20.93 -7.55
C LYS A 811 37.80 -19.81 -8.59
N PRO A 812 38.67 -19.92 -9.61
CA PRO A 812 38.72 -18.93 -10.67
C PRO A 812 37.46 -18.94 -11.54
N VAL A 813 37.19 -17.81 -12.20
CA VAL A 813 36.22 -17.72 -13.31
C VAL A 813 36.97 -17.49 -14.61
N ASP A 814 36.97 -18.53 -15.46
CA ASP A 814 37.54 -18.53 -16.81
C ASP A 814 36.53 -17.98 -17.81
N TYR A 815 36.94 -17.02 -18.64
CA TYR A 815 36.06 -16.41 -19.64
C TYR A 815 36.77 -16.10 -20.97
N SER A 816 35.99 -15.98 -22.03
CA SER A 816 36.42 -15.41 -23.31
C SER A 816 35.32 -14.54 -23.91
N VAL A 817 35.67 -13.29 -24.20
CA VAL A 817 34.84 -12.36 -24.98
C VAL A 817 35.03 -12.67 -26.46
N SER A 818 33.93 -12.72 -27.21
CA SER A 818 33.95 -12.72 -28.67
C SER A 818 33.24 -11.47 -29.20
N ILE A 819 33.77 -10.93 -30.29
CA ILE A 819 33.28 -9.74 -30.98
C ILE A 819 32.94 -10.16 -32.40
N ASN A 820 31.70 -9.95 -32.82
CA ASN A 820 31.27 -10.12 -34.20
C ASN A 820 30.90 -8.75 -34.77
N ASP A 821 31.80 -8.20 -35.58
CA ASP A 821 31.58 -6.98 -36.36
C ASP A 821 31.22 -7.39 -37.80
N ALA A 822 30.02 -7.01 -38.23
CA ALA A 822 29.50 -7.36 -39.55
C ALA A 822 30.17 -6.54 -40.67
N ASP A 823 30.51 -5.28 -40.38
CA ASP A 823 30.94 -4.27 -41.36
C ASP A 823 32.47 -4.10 -41.38
N ASP A 824 33.19 -4.14 -40.23
CA ASP A 824 34.67 -4.22 -40.17
C ASP A 824 35.20 -5.51 -39.53
N LYS A 825 35.25 -6.57 -40.34
CA LYS A 825 35.92 -7.85 -40.02
C LYS A 825 37.44 -7.75 -39.78
N LYS A 826 38.06 -6.57 -39.93
CA LYS A 826 39.46 -6.31 -39.53
C LYS A 826 39.56 -5.66 -38.15
N ALA A 827 38.54 -4.96 -37.65
CA ALA A 827 38.51 -4.37 -36.31
C ALA A 827 38.77 -5.42 -35.21
N ILE A 828 38.21 -6.62 -35.39
CA ILE A 828 38.39 -7.82 -34.55
C ILE A 828 39.88 -8.16 -34.31
N LYS A 829 40.80 -7.80 -35.22
CA LYS A 829 42.25 -8.04 -35.07
C LYS A 829 42.97 -7.00 -34.21
N ASN A 830 42.30 -5.94 -33.75
CA ASN A 830 42.91 -4.89 -32.94
C ASN A 830 41.99 -4.52 -31.77
N ILE A 831 41.99 -5.37 -30.75
CA ILE A 831 41.18 -5.29 -29.52
C ILE A 831 41.52 -4.08 -28.60
N THR A 832 42.20 -3.04 -29.08
CA THR A 832 42.49 -1.83 -28.28
C THR A 832 41.25 -1.02 -27.92
N SER A 833 40.14 -1.23 -28.62
CA SER A 833 38.82 -0.65 -28.32
C SER A 833 37.89 -1.59 -27.52
N LEU A 834 38.39 -2.72 -27.03
CA LEU A 834 37.68 -3.60 -26.11
C LEU A 834 37.98 -3.17 -24.66
N TYR A 835 36.93 -2.97 -23.87
CA TYR A 835 37.01 -2.79 -22.42
C TYR A 835 36.24 -3.90 -21.70
N VAL A 836 36.93 -4.69 -20.87
CA VAL A 836 36.36 -5.76 -20.05
C VAL A 836 36.55 -5.41 -18.58
N SER A 837 35.47 -5.42 -17.79
CA SER A 837 35.52 -5.22 -16.34
C SER A 837 34.78 -6.32 -15.60
N ALA A 838 35.32 -6.71 -14.45
CA ALA A 838 34.70 -7.65 -13.52
C ALA A 838 34.43 -6.93 -12.20
N ASP A 839 33.23 -7.10 -11.65
CA ASP A 839 32.79 -6.48 -10.41
C ASP A 839 31.96 -7.46 -9.55
N TYR A 840 32.00 -7.26 -8.23
CA TYR A 840 31.25 -8.04 -7.25
C TYR A 840 30.24 -7.15 -6.52
N ILE A 841 28.97 -7.55 -6.51
CA ILE A 841 27.83 -6.78 -6.00
C ILE A 841 27.19 -7.53 -4.83
N SER A 842 26.80 -6.79 -3.79
CA SER A 842 26.07 -7.30 -2.63
C SER A 842 25.01 -6.28 -2.19
N GLY A 843 23.74 -6.55 -2.47
CA GLY A 843 22.62 -5.66 -2.14
C GLY A 843 21.58 -5.54 -3.26
N LEU A 844 20.56 -4.69 -3.03
CA LEU A 844 19.41 -4.51 -3.94
C LEU A 844 19.67 -3.57 -5.13
N ASP A 845 20.85 -2.95 -5.24
CA ASP A 845 21.14 -2.02 -6.34
C ASP A 845 21.87 -2.68 -7.51
N GLN A 846 21.08 -3.31 -8.39
CA GLN A 846 21.56 -3.82 -9.68
C GLN A 846 21.82 -2.71 -10.70
N ALA A 847 21.27 -1.51 -10.48
CA ALA A 847 21.28 -0.43 -11.47
C ALA A 847 22.60 0.36 -11.47
N GLU A 848 23.28 0.50 -10.33
CA GLU A 848 24.56 1.23 -10.28
C GLU A 848 25.74 0.49 -10.92
N ALA A 849 25.81 -0.85 -10.81
CA ALA A 849 26.93 -1.60 -11.35
C ALA A 849 27.04 -1.53 -12.88
N SER A 850 25.90 -1.61 -13.58
CA SER A 850 25.86 -1.42 -15.04
C SER A 850 26.23 0.01 -15.44
N LYS A 851 25.79 1.04 -14.70
CA LYS A 851 26.18 2.44 -14.95
C LYS A 851 27.70 2.62 -14.86
N GLY A 852 28.36 1.97 -13.91
CA GLY A 852 29.82 2.04 -13.76
C GLY A 852 30.59 1.62 -15.01
N HIS A 853 30.18 0.51 -15.65
CA HIS A 853 30.77 0.07 -16.92
C HIS A 853 30.36 0.97 -18.10
N LEU A 854 29.08 1.34 -18.18
CA LEU A 854 28.54 2.19 -19.26
C LEU A 854 29.23 3.58 -19.30
N ILE A 855 29.48 4.20 -18.14
CA ILE A 855 30.22 5.48 -18.06
C ILE A 855 31.64 5.37 -18.62
N VAL A 856 32.31 4.21 -18.46
CA VAL A 856 33.64 3.97 -19.05
C VAL A 856 33.54 3.70 -20.55
N ALA A 857 32.54 2.95 -21.01
CA ALA A 857 32.27 2.77 -22.43
C ALA A 857 31.97 4.11 -23.14
N ASP A 858 31.06 4.93 -22.59
CA ASP A 858 30.76 6.27 -23.08
C ASP A 858 31.97 7.21 -23.05
N ALA A 859 32.87 7.06 -22.07
CA ALA A 859 34.14 7.79 -22.04
C ALA A 859 35.14 7.33 -23.12
N ILE A 860 35.11 6.06 -23.54
CA ILE A 860 35.90 5.55 -24.66
C ILE A 860 35.32 6.06 -25.99
N ILE A 861 34.00 6.02 -26.16
CA ILE A 861 33.31 6.59 -27.34
C ILE A 861 33.57 8.09 -27.43
N GLY A 862 33.36 8.83 -26.33
CA GLY A 862 33.61 10.26 -26.24
C GLY A 862 35.05 10.65 -26.56
N LYS A 863 36.03 9.84 -26.18
CA LYS A 863 37.43 10.01 -26.58
C LYS A 863 37.62 9.83 -28.09
N SER A 864 36.95 8.85 -28.69
CA SER A 864 36.96 8.65 -30.14
C SER A 864 36.35 9.85 -30.90
N ILE A 865 35.21 10.36 -30.41
CA ILE A 865 34.54 11.54 -30.96
C ILE A 865 35.42 12.80 -30.80
N VAL A 866 36.05 13.02 -29.64
CA VAL A 866 36.99 14.15 -29.44
C VAL A 866 38.18 14.09 -30.41
N ASN A 867 38.70 12.89 -30.70
CA ASN A 867 39.82 12.72 -31.62
C ASN A 867 39.44 12.83 -33.11
N SER A 868 38.16 12.68 -33.46
CA SER A 868 37.64 12.79 -34.83
C SER A 868 36.94 14.12 -35.12
N THR A 869 36.77 14.98 -34.11
CA THR A 869 36.16 16.32 -34.23
C THR A 869 37.19 17.43 -34.02
N THR A 870 36.84 18.66 -34.40
CA THR A 870 37.65 19.88 -34.20
C THR A 870 37.88 20.25 -32.73
N CYS A 871 37.26 19.55 -31.78
CA CYS A 871 37.52 19.67 -30.34
C CYS A 871 39.03 19.62 -30.01
N ILE A 872 39.76 18.69 -30.63
CA ILE A 872 41.21 18.49 -30.41
C ILE A 872 42.07 19.67 -30.93
N THR A 873 41.54 20.51 -31.81
CA THR A 873 42.24 21.69 -32.33
C THR A 873 42.34 22.81 -31.29
N CYS A 874 41.39 22.88 -30.34
CA CYS A 874 41.36 23.91 -29.30
C CYS A 874 41.67 23.38 -27.89
N HIS A 875 41.42 22.09 -27.63
CA HIS A 875 41.58 21.45 -26.32
C HIS A 875 42.43 20.19 -26.44
N LYS A 876 43.35 19.98 -25.49
CA LYS A 876 44.11 18.74 -25.34
C LYS A 876 43.70 18.02 -24.05
N ALA A 877 44.12 16.77 -23.87
CA ALA A 877 43.78 15.96 -22.70
C ALA A 877 44.25 16.61 -21.39
N ASP A 878 45.56 16.82 -21.23
CA ASP A 878 46.20 17.11 -19.93
C ASP A 878 47.00 18.42 -19.86
N GLU A 879 47.13 19.13 -20.98
CA GLU A 879 47.80 20.45 -21.07
C GLU A 879 46.92 21.49 -21.77
N PRO A 880 47.00 22.79 -21.41
CA PRO A 880 46.27 23.85 -22.12
C PRO A 880 46.66 23.96 -23.59
N SER A 881 45.76 24.55 -24.39
CA SER A 881 46.02 24.94 -25.77
C SER A 881 45.34 26.29 -26.05
N ILE A 882 44.46 26.39 -27.05
CA ILE A 882 43.64 27.61 -27.28
C ILE A 882 42.61 27.78 -26.15
N GLY A 883 42.07 26.65 -25.64
CA GLY A 883 41.29 26.57 -24.41
C GLY A 883 42.02 25.77 -23.31
N PRO A 884 41.39 25.62 -22.13
CA PRO A 884 41.89 24.77 -21.04
C PRO A 884 41.96 23.30 -21.47
N SER A 885 42.78 22.51 -20.79
CA SER A 885 42.79 21.05 -20.96
C SER A 885 41.45 20.42 -20.55
N PHE A 886 41.10 19.28 -21.14
CA PHE A 886 39.93 18.51 -20.71
C PHE A 886 40.05 18.09 -19.22
N THR A 887 41.25 17.76 -18.77
CA THR A 887 41.57 17.49 -17.36
C THR A 887 41.31 18.68 -16.43
N GLU A 888 41.54 19.93 -16.85
CA GLU A 888 41.19 21.14 -16.08
C GLU A 888 39.68 21.41 -16.08
N VAL A 889 39.00 21.22 -17.22
CA VAL A 889 37.53 21.29 -17.33
C VAL A 889 36.89 20.30 -16.36
N ALA A 890 37.36 19.05 -16.34
CA ALA A 890 36.90 18.01 -15.43
C ALA A 890 37.10 18.40 -13.96
N LYS A 891 38.31 18.87 -13.60
CA LYS A 891 38.63 19.32 -12.23
C LYS A 891 37.73 20.47 -11.76
N LYS A 892 37.44 21.45 -12.61
CA LYS A 892 36.60 22.62 -12.27
C LYS A 892 35.14 22.26 -12.02
N TYR A 893 34.57 21.37 -12.84
CA TYR A 893 33.12 21.11 -12.82
C TYR A 893 32.69 19.83 -12.10
N ARG A 894 33.62 18.98 -11.62
CA ARG A 894 33.34 17.70 -10.93
C ARG A 894 32.32 17.77 -9.79
N ARG A 895 32.15 18.92 -9.13
CA ARG A 895 31.24 19.11 -7.98
C ARG A 895 29.99 19.94 -8.30
N GLN A 896 29.75 20.29 -9.56
CA GLN A 896 28.62 21.13 -9.94
C GLN A 896 27.33 20.29 -10.17
N PRO A 897 26.20 20.63 -9.54
CA PRO A 897 24.90 20.04 -9.89
C PRO A 897 24.56 20.27 -11.37
N ASN A 898 23.94 19.29 -12.02
CA ASN A 898 23.57 19.33 -13.44
C ASN A 898 24.73 19.64 -14.41
N VAL A 899 25.96 19.24 -14.05
CA VAL A 899 27.19 19.45 -14.85
C VAL A 899 27.04 18.99 -16.30
N THR A 900 26.40 17.85 -16.57
CA THR A 900 26.17 17.35 -17.93
C THR A 900 25.33 18.34 -18.75
N THR A 901 24.20 18.80 -18.22
CA THR A 901 23.33 19.78 -18.88
C THR A 901 24.03 21.13 -19.09
N TYR A 902 24.86 21.56 -18.13
CA TYR A 902 25.65 22.79 -18.24
C TYR A 902 26.73 22.69 -19.34
N LEU A 903 27.51 21.61 -19.34
CA LEU A 903 28.56 21.39 -20.35
C LEU A 903 27.98 21.12 -21.74
N LEU A 904 26.85 20.42 -21.84
CA LEU A 904 26.11 20.20 -23.09
C LEU A 904 25.74 21.54 -23.74
N ASN A 905 25.12 22.43 -22.97
CA ASN A 905 24.79 23.77 -23.42
C ASN A 905 26.05 24.58 -23.81
N LYS A 906 27.16 24.45 -23.07
CA LYS A 906 28.42 25.16 -23.38
C LYS A 906 29.11 24.63 -24.64
N ILE A 907 29.08 23.33 -24.91
CA ILE A 907 29.65 22.74 -26.13
C ILE A 907 28.82 23.17 -27.35
N GLN A 908 27.50 23.04 -27.29
CA GLN A 908 26.60 23.33 -28.41
C GLN A 908 26.44 24.82 -28.71
N LYS A 909 26.37 25.67 -27.69
CA LYS A 909 26.12 27.14 -27.84
C LYS A 909 27.39 27.98 -27.69
N GLY A 910 28.52 27.37 -27.35
CA GLY A 910 29.80 28.04 -27.14
C GLY A 910 29.83 28.97 -25.91
N GLY A 911 30.76 29.91 -25.93
CA GLY A 911 30.78 31.05 -24.99
C GLY A 911 32.18 31.50 -24.58
N SER A 912 32.23 32.62 -23.84
CA SER A 912 33.46 33.30 -23.41
C SER A 912 33.52 33.48 -21.88
N GLY A 913 34.60 34.10 -21.39
CA GLY A 913 34.70 34.67 -20.03
C GLY A 913 35.00 33.68 -18.90
N VAL A 914 34.64 32.40 -19.03
CA VAL A 914 34.79 31.41 -17.94
C VAL A 914 36.24 30.90 -17.76
N TRP A 915 37.09 31.11 -18.76
CA TRP A 915 38.51 30.70 -18.76
C TRP A 915 39.45 31.77 -19.37
N GLY A 916 38.97 33.00 -19.57
CA GLY A 916 39.66 34.08 -20.29
C GLY A 916 38.77 34.74 -21.35
N GLU A 917 39.36 35.65 -22.13
CA GLU A 917 38.66 36.39 -23.19
C GLU A 917 38.44 35.54 -24.46
N THR A 918 39.24 34.49 -24.66
CA THR A 918 39.10 33.55 -25.79
C THR A 918 37.70 32.93 -25.82
N VAL A 919 37.02 33.07 -26.96
CA VAL A 919 35.67 32.55 -27.18
C VAL A 919 35.75 31.08 -27.62
N MET A 920 35.03 30.19 -26.95
CA MET A 920 34.75 28.84 -27.44
C MET A 920 33.64 28.91 -28.50
N PRO A 921 33.88 28.44 -29.75
CA PRO A 921 32.85 28.37 -30.78
C PRO A 921 31.67 27.46 -30.41
N ALA A 922 30.52 27.70 -31.02
CA ALA A 922 29.32 26.89 -30.86
C ALA A 922 29.37 25.65 -31.76
N ASN A 923 29.26 24.45 -31.19
CA ASN A 923 29.23 23.18 -31.93
C ASN A 923 27.76 22.76 -32.16
N THR A 924 27.01 23.57 -32.91
CA THR A 924 25.55 23.42 -33.09
C THR A 924 25.14 22.15 -33.83
N GLU A 925 26.05 21.53 -34.58
CA GLU A 925 25.80 20.29 -35.32
C GLU A 925 26.01 19.02 -34.46
N LEU A 926 26.56 19.16 -33.25
CA LEU A 926 26.83 18.02 -32.36
C LEU A 926 25.56 17.62 -31.58
N LYS A 927 25.04 16.43 -31.89
CA LYS A 927 23.84 15.86 -31.24
C LYS A 927 24.05 15.58 -29.75
N ASN A 928 22.95 15.58 -28.99
CA ASN A 928 22.96 15.50 -27.53
C ASN A 928 23.65 14.24 -26.98
N ASP A 929 23.47 13.09 -27.64
CA ASP A 929 24.08 11.80 -27.28
C ASP A 929 25.61 11.85 -27.41
N ASP A 930 26.11 12.23 -28.59
CA ASP A 930 27.55 12.35 -28.86
C ASP A 930 28.21 13.39 -27.95
N ALA A 931 27.55 14.54 -27.73
CA ALA A 931 28.02 15.55 -26.78
C ALA A 931 28.03 15.04 -25.32
N THR A 932 27.05 14.22 -24.92
CA THR A 932 27.02 13.59 -23.58
C THR A 932 28.18 12.60 -23.41
N LYS A 933 28.52 11.82 -24.45
CA LYS A 933 29.68 10.92 -24.47
C LYS A 933 31.00 11.69 -24.37
N ILE A 934 31.15 12.81 -25.10
CA ILE A 934 32.30 13.73 -24.92
C ILE A 934 32.39 14.20 -23.45
N ILE A 935 31.27 14.55 -22.82
CA ILE A 935 31.26 14.95 -21.40
C ILE A 935 31.67 13.80 -20.48
N SER A 936 31.18 12.58 -20.70
CA SER A 936 31.62 11.38 -19.96
C SER A 936 33.13 11.17 -20.07
N TYR A 937 33.70 11.34 -21.28
CA TYR A 937 35.15 11.31 -21.47
C TYR A 937 35.87 12.39 -20.66
N ILE A 938 35.46 13.66 -20.78
CA ILE A 938 36.05 14.77 -20.04
C ILE A 938 36.01 14.48 -18.53
N MET A 939 34.84 14.12 -17.99
CA MET A 939 34.67 13.88 -16.56
C MET A 939 35.47 12.65 -16.05
N SER A 940 35.79 11.68 -16.90
CA SER A 940 36.69 10.56 -16.56
C SER A 940 38.12 11.00 -16.26
N LEU A 941 38.61 12.06 -16.90
CA LEU A 941 39.95 12.61 -16.66
C LEU A 941 40.06 13.33 -15.30
N GLY A 942 38.94 13.71 -14.71
CA GLY A 942 38.86 14.35 -13.39
C GLY A 942 38.90 13.38 -12.20
N GLN A 943 39.23 12.10 -12.40
CA GLN A 943 39.24 11.08 -11.34
C GLN A 943 40.62 10.93 -10.67
N LYS A 944 40.61 10.72 -9.34
CA LYS A 944 41.83 10.71 -8.50
C LYS A 944 42.36 9.30 -8.21
N GLU A 945 41.54 8.30 -8.48
CA GLU A 945 41.95 6.90 -8.64
C GLU A 945 42.00 6.65 -10.15
N ALA A 946 43.02 5.94 -10.62
CA ALA A 946 43.12 5.57 -12.03
C ALA A 946 41.99 4.57 -12.36
N PRO A 947 41.35 4.66 -13.54
CA PRO A 947 40.39 3.65 -13.96
C PRO A 947 41.07 2.28 -13.98
N LYS A 948 40.43 1.26 -13.40
CA LYS A 948 40.95 -0.12 -13.41
C LYS A 948 41.28 -0.51 -14.86
N PRO A 949 42.49 -1.01 -15.16
CA PRO A 949 42.84 -1.39 -16.52
C PRO A 949 41.90 -2.50 -17.01
N SER A 950 41.58 -2.47 -18.32
CA SER A 950 40.76 -3.51 -18.93
C SER A 950 41.36 -4.88 -18.66
N LEU A 951 40.50 -5.84 -18.31
CA LEU A 951 40.86 -7.24 -18.37
C LEU A 951 41.07 -7.66 -19.85
N PRO A 952 41.87 -8.69 -20.15
CA PRO A 952 42.11 -9.15 -21.52
C PRO A 952 40.87 -9.82 -22.15
N ALA A 953 40.80 -9.87 -23.48
CA ALA A 953 39.69 -10.50 -24.23
C ALA A 953 39.44 -11.98 -23.84
N LYS A 954 40.48 -12.69 -23.37
CA LYS A 954 40.38 -14.00 -22.73
C LYS A 954 41.23 -13.98 -21.48
N GLY A 955 40.68 -14.42 -20.36
CA GLY A 955 41.35 -14.32 -19.07
C GLY A 955 40.73 -15.17 -17.98
N ILE A 956 41.33 -15.06 -16.79
CA ILE A 956 40.95 -15.79 -15.59
C ILE A 956 40.82 -14.78 -14.45
N VAL A 957 39.63 -14.65 -13.86
CA VAL A 957 39.46 -13.90 -12.61
C VAL A 957 39.74 -14.84 -11.45
N ALA A 958 40.89 -14.67 -10.79
CA ALA A 958 41.39 -15.59 -9.76
C ALA A 958 40.56 -15.58 -8.45
N ASP A 959 39.94 -14.45 -8.12
CA ASP A 959 38.97 -14.32 -7.02
C ASP A 959 37.70 -13.62 -7.51
N PRO A 960 36.55 -14.32 -7.63
CA PRO A 960 35.29 -13.70 -8.05
C PRO A 960 34.67 -12.77 -6.99
N LEU A 961 35.19 -12.73 -5.76
CA LEU A 961 34.81 -11.72 -4.76
C LEU A 961 35.57 -10.40 -4.93
N LEU A 962 36.66 -10.41 -5.72
CA LEU A 962 37.51 -9.24 -6.00
C LEU A 962 37.98 -8.53 -4.72
N GLY A 963 38.32 -9.31 -3.69
CA GLY A 963 38.74 -8.82 -2.38
C GLY A 963 37.62 -8.33 -1.45
N LYS A 964 36.34 -8.42 -1.85
CA LYS A 964 35.18 -8.10 -0.99
C LYS A 964 34.76 -9.30 -0.13
N THR A 965 33.99 -9.04 0.91
CA THR A 965 33.39 -10.10 1.75
C THR A 965 32.31 -10.85 0.99
N PHE A 966 32.27 -12.19 1.12
CA PHE A 966 31.20 -13.02 0.55
C PHE A 966 29.82 -12.63 1.12
N SER A 967 28.83 -12.51 0.24
CA SER A 967 27.42 -12.29 0.55
C SER A 967 26.56 -13.39 -0.06
N GLU A 968 25.51 -13.83 0.64
CA GLU A 968 24.62 -14.91 0.17
C GLU A 968 23.77 -14.46 -1.03
N SER A 969 23.41 -13.17 -1.10
CA SER A 969 22.79 -12.51 -2.27
C SER A 969 23.84 -11.91 -3.22
N GLY A 970 25.10 -12.33 -3.09
CA GLY A 970 26.21 -11.86 -3.91
C GLY A 970 26.08 -12.24 -5.38
N MET A 971 26.57 -11.35 -6.24
CA MET A 971 26.65 -11.57 -7.69
C MET A 971 28.02 -11.14 -8.20
N PHE A 972 28.64 -12.00 -9.00
CA PHE A 972 29.78 -11.66 -9.84
C PHE A 972 29.26 -11.23 -11.21
N VAL A 973 29.67 -10.06 -11.68
CA VAL A 973 29.27 -9.50 -12.98
C VAL A 973 30.51 -9.27 -13.82
N LEU A 974 30.52 -9.83 -15.02
CA LEU A 974 31.55 -9.63 -16.03
C LEU A 974 30.92 -8.89 -17.21
N ASN A 975 31.41 -7.68 -17.48
CA ASN A 975 30.93 -6.79 -18.54
C ASN A 975 32.02 -6.62 -19.61
N ALA A 976 31.64 -6.54 -20.87
CA ALA A 976 32.53 -6.28 -21.99
C ALA A 976 31.88 -5.32 -22.99
N SER A 977 32.59 -4.26 -23.36
CA SER A 977 32.18 -3.28 -24.37
C SER A 977 33.25 -3.16 -25.46
N PHE A 978 32.84 -3.21 -26.73
CA PHE A 978 33.73 -2.98 -27.86
C PHE A 978 33.19 -1.85 -28.72
N THR A 979 34.04 -0.87 -29.01
CA THR A 979 33.72 0.22 -29.95
C THR A 979 34.42 -0.05 -31.27
N ASP A 980 33.67 0.00 -32.37
CA ASP A 980 34.22 -0.09 -33.72
C ASP A 980 35.00 1.19 -34.11
N ARG A 981 35.30 1.37 -35.39
CA ARG A 981 36.09 2.52 -35.89
C ARG A 981 35.30 3.55 -36.68
N GLY A 982 34.02 3.29 -36.94
CA GLY A 982 33.22 3.99 -37.94
C GLY A 982 33.66 3.63 -39.37
N GLY A 983 32.74 3.82 -40.31
CA GLY A 983 33.05 3.83 -41.74
C GLY A 983 33.62 5.19 -42.16
N LYS A 984 33.95 5.33 -43.45
CA LYS A 984 34.52 6.59 -43.99
C LYS A 984 33.58 7.80 -43.86
N GLU A 985 32.27 7.54 -43.77
CA GLU A 985 31.19 8.54 -43.69
C GLU A 985 30.16 8.17 -42.59
N SER A 986 30.49 7.26 -41.67
CA SER A 986 29.59 6.80 -40.60
C SER A 986 30.27 6.74 -39.24
N LYS A 987 29.55 7.08 -38.18
CA LYS A 987 30.13 7.27 -36.84
C LYS A 987 30.45 5.93 -36.15
N PRO A 988 31.46 5.88 -35.24
CA PRO A 988 31.74 4.68 -34.48
C PRO A 988 30.55 4.27 -33.61
N LEU A 989 30.24 2.97 -33.57
CA LEU A 989 29.24 2.40 -32.67
C LEU A 989 29.88 1.43 -31.67
N SER A 990 29.11 1.05 -30.65
CA SER A 990 29.59 0.18 -29.58
C SER A 990 28.62 -0.96 -29.28
N GLY A 991 29.18 -2.16 -29.22
CA GLY A 991 28.53 -3.36 -28.71
C GLY A 991 28.81 -3.57 -27.23
N ASN A 992 27.84 -4.09 -26.49
CA ASN A 992 27.96 -4.40 -25.08
C ASN A 992 27.44 -5.81 -24.79
N GLY A 993 28.19 -6.58 -23.99
CA GLY A 993 27.81 -7.88 -23.45
C GLY A 993 28.01 -7.92 -21.94
N SER A 994 27.18 -8.69 -21.23
CA SER A 994 27.27 -8.86 -19.78
C SER A 994 26.84 -10.27 -19.39
N VAL A 995 27.56 -10.88 -18.43
CA VAL A 995 27.19 -12.14 -17.79
C VAL A 995 27.22 -11.99 -16.28
N VAL A 996 26.15 -12.45 -15.63
CA VAL A 996 25.99 -12.46 -14.18
C VAL A 996 26.06 -13.90 -13.67
N LEU A 997 26.99 -14.18 -12.77
CA LEU A 997 27.05 -15.43 -12.00
C LEU A 997 26.53 -15.17 -10.58
N LYS A 998 25.65 -16.06 -10.11
CA LYS A 998 25.02 -15.96 -8.78
C LYS A 998 25.88 -16.62 -7.70
N SER A 999 25.60 -16.30 -6.44
CA SER A 999 26.01 -17.09 -5.28
C SER A 999 25.63 -18.58 -5.45
N PRO A 1000 26.50 -19.53 -5.05
CA PRO A 1000 26.21 -20.97 -5.13
C PRO A 1000 25.24 -21.45 -4.03
N LYS A 1001 24.79 -20.55 -3.15
CA LYS A 1001 23.76 -20.79 -2.14
C LYS A 1001 22.47 -20.11 -2.56
N ILE A 1002 21.44 -20.90 -2.86
CA ILE A 1002 20.12 -20.43 -3.32
C ILE A 1002 19.09 -20.52 -2.18
N GLY A 1003 18.39 -19.42 -1.91
CA GLY A 1003 17.20 -19.38 -1.05
C GLY A 1003 15.93 -19.89 -1.76
N MET A 1004 14.92 -20.30 -0.99
CA MET A 1004 13.70 -20.90 -1.56
C MET A 1004 12.77 -19.90 -2.28
N ASP A 1005 13.06 -18.61 -2.25
CA ASP A 1005 12.41 -17.57 -3.07
C ASP A 1005 12.65 -17.77 -4.59
N GLN A 1006 13.78 -18.38 -4.96
CA GLN A 1006 14.11 -18.65 -6.36
C GLN A 1006 13.35 -19.86 -6.95
N ALA A 1007 12.75 -20.70 -6.11
CA ALA A 1007 12.07 -21.93 -6.55
C ALA A 1007 10.85 -21.66 -7.44
N LYS A 1008 10.58 -22.57 -8.37
CA LYS A 1008 9.47 -22.52 -9.34
C LYS A 1008 8.79 -23.89 -9.42
N ASN A 1009 7.67 -23.96 -10.15
CA ASN A 1009 6.90 -25.19 -10.37
C ASN A 1009 6.56 -25.94 -9.06
N LEU A 1010 6.15 -25.19 -8.04
CA LEU A 1010 5.83 -25.72 -6.71
C LEU A 1010 4.55 -26.56 -6.79
N ASN A 1011 4.65 -27.84 -6.45
CA ASN A 1011 3.54 -28.77 -6.36
C ASN A 1011 3.56 -29.43 -4.97
N GLY A 1012 2.52 -29.20 -4.17
CA GLY A 1012 2.40 -29.64 -2.77
C GLY A 1012 3.10 -28.75 -1.73
N PHE A 1013 4.00 -27.85 -2.13
CA PHE A 1013 4.74 -26.99 -1.21
C PHE A 1013 4.03 -25.66 -0.89
N SER A 1014 4.06 -25.26 0.39
CA SER A 1014 3.63 -23.93 0.84
C SER A 1014 4.83 -23.04 1.18
N ILE A 1015 4.72 -21.72 0.94
CA ILE A 1015 5.78 -20.74 1.25
C ILE A 1015 5.46 -19.99 2.54
N MET A 1016 6.44 -19.88 3.44
CA MET A 1016 6.40 -19.02 4.62
C MET A 1016 7.53 -17.99 4.55
N LYS A 1017 7.30 -16.76 5.00
CA LYS A 1017 8.36 -15.76 5.21
C LYS A 1017 8.61 -15.57 6.70
N TYR A 1018 9.86 -15.75 7.14
CA TYR A 1018 10.24 -15.66 8.55
C TYR A 1018 11.63 -15.04 8.69
N GLY A 1019 11.77 -14.02 9.55
CA GLY A 1019 13.06 -13.33 9.77
C GLY A 1019 13.69 -12.71 8.51
N GLY A 1020 12.87 -12.38 7.50
CA GLY A 1020 13.33 -11.91 6.18
C GLY A 1020 13.76 -13.00 5.21
N GLN A 1021 13.81 -14.27 5.63
CA GLN A 1021 14.09 -15.42 4.77
C GLN A 1021 12.79 -16.06 4.25
N THR A 1022 12.89 -16.71 3.09
CA THR A 1022 11.80 -17.50 2.51
C THR A 1022 12.03 -18.98 2.83
N LEU A 1023 11.08 -19.58 3.53
CA LEU A 1023 11.06 -20.98 3.93
C LEU A 1023 10.01 -21.73 3.11
N MET A 1024 10.32 -22.95 2.68
CA MET A 1024 9.40 -23.79 1.90
C MET A 1024 8.96 -25.00 2.73
N MET A 1025 7.71 -25.01 3.15
CA MET A 1025 7.13 -26.04 4.03
C MET A 1025 7.01 -27.38 3.29
N LEU A 1026 7.65 -28.42 3.83
CA LEU A 1026 7.58 -29.79 3.33
C LEU A 1026 6.21 -30.39 3.70
N PRO A 1027 5.43 -30.87 2.72
CA PRO A 1027 4.11 -31.46 3.00
C PRO A 1027 4.20 -32.90 3.51
N SER A 1028 3.08 -33.39 4.03
CA SER A 1028 2.85 -34.77 4.49
C SER A 1028 2.81 -35.81 3.36
N THR A 1029 2.84 -35.38 2.09
CA THR A 1029 2.73 -36.21 0.89
C THR A 1029 3.96 -36.07 -0.02
N GLN A 1030 3.98 -36.75 -1.16
CA GLN A 1030 5.03 -36.55 -2.16
C GLN A 1030 4.81 -35.22 -2.92
N ALA A 1031 5.86 -34.42 -3.02
CA ALA A 1031 5.81 -33.08 -3.59
C ALA A 1031 7.03 -32.78 -4.49
N SER A 1032 6.95 -31.73 -5.31
CA SER A 1032 8.07 -31.31 -6.17
C SER A 1032 8.19 -29.80 -6.37
N PHE A 1033 9.41 -29.35 -6.66
CA PHE A 1033 9.72 -28.00 -7.14
C PHE A 1033 10.89 -28.05 -8.13
N SER A 1034 11.19 -26.93 -8.81
CA SER A 1034 12.38 -26.80 -9.65
C SER A 1034 13.20 -25.54 -9.36
N LEU A 1035 14.48 -25.63 -9.70
CA LEU A 1035 15.40 -24.51 -9.93
C LEU A 1035 15.78 -24.50 -11.41
N ASN A 1036 15.47 -23.40 -12.10
CA ASN A 1036 15.59 -23.28 -13.55
C ASN A 1036 16.96 -22.68 -13.95
N ASP A 1037 17.39 -22.89 -15.18
CA ASP A 1037 18.60 -22.30 -15.80
C ASP A 1037 19.92 -22.59 -15.04
N ILE A 1038 20.00 -23.78 -14.44
CA ILE A 1038 21.16 -24.23 -13.67
C ILE A 1038 22.14 -25.00 -14.56
N ASP A 1039 23.34 -24.47 -14.74
CA ASP A 1039 24.47 -25.25 -15.24
C ASP A 1039 24.96 -26.18 -14.13
N LEU A 1040 24.95 -27.49 -14.40
CA LEU A 1040 25.35 -28.54 -13.46
C LEU A 1040 26.81 -28.98 -13.65
N THR A 1041 27.52 -28.40 -14.62
CA THR A 1041 28.93 -28.68 -14.89
C THR A 1041 29.78 -28.34 -13.66
N GLN A 1042 30.71 -29.23 -13.30
CA GLN A 1042 31.56 -29.21 -12.09
C GLN A 1042 30.83 -29.40 -10.74
N ILE A 1043 29.49 -29.49 -10.70
CA ILE A 1043 28.74 -29.67 -9.46
C ILE A 1043 28.63 -31.16 -9.14
N ILE A 1044 29.35 -31.62 -8.11
CA ILE A 1044 29.36 -33.02 -7.69
C ILE A 1044 28.40 -33.32 -6.53
N LYS A 1045 27.93 -32.28 -5.81
CA LYS A 1045 27.04 -32.46 -4.66
C LYS A 1045 26.22 -31.22 -4.33
N LEU A 1046 25.10 -31.44 -3.66
CA LEU A 1046 24.21 -30.43 -3.11
C LEU A 1046 24.16 -30.60 -1.60
N GLN A 1047 24.17 -29.50 -0.84
CA GLN A 1047 23.87 -29.51 0.59
C GLN A 1047 22.52 -28.81 0.81
N ILE A 1048 21.57 -29.54 1.38
CA ILE A 1048 20.19 -29.10 1.61
C ILE A 1048 20.07 -28.71 3.09
N ALA A 1049 19.66 -27.47 3.38
CA ALA A 1049 19.41 -27.00 4.74
C ALA A 1049 17.91 -27.01 5.05
N ALA A 1050 17.53 -27.58 6.19
CA ALA A 1050 16.15 -27.66 6.67
C ALA A 1050 16.03 -27.23 8.15
N ALA A 1051 14.85 -26.72 8.52
CA ALA A 1051 14.53 -26.31 9.89
C ALA A 1051 13.07 -26.65 10.26
N GLY A 1052 12.75 -26.71 11.55
CA GLY A 1052 11.37 -26.93 12.03
C GLY A 1052 11.26 -26.82 13.55
N GLN A 1053 10.04 -27.01 14.07
CA GLN A 1053 9.74 -26.88 15.51
C GLN A 1053 9.93 -28.19 16.30
N GLU A 1054 9.98 -29.34 15.62
CA GLU A 1054 10.13 -30.67 16.21
C GLU A 1054 11.32 -31.42 15.60
N ALA A 1055 11.83 -32.42 16.33
CA ALA A 1055 12.86 -33.33 15.82
C ALA A 1055 12.24 -34.43 14.96
N GLY A 1056 12.86 -34.73 13.81
CA GLY A 1056 12.35 -35.71 12.86
C GLY A 1056 12.51 -37.15 13.34
N LYS A 1057 11.52 -38.00 13.04
CA LYS A 1057 11.46 -39.40 13.51
C LYS A 1057 12.18 -40.30 12.50
N ASP A 1058 11.60 -40.41 11.30
CA ASP A 1058 12.12 -41.17 10.16
C ASP A 1058 12.72 -40.25 9.07
N GLY A 1059 12.28 -38.98 9.03
CA GLY A 1059 12.76 -37.96 8.11
C GLY A 1059 12.05 -37.90 6.76
N TYR A 1060 12.62 -37.09 5.86
CA TYR A 1060 12.18 -36.89 4.48
C TYR A 1060 13.25 -37.39 3.50
N SER A 1061 12.82 -38.17 2.52
CA SER A 1061 13.60 -38.42 1.30
C SER A 1061 13.57 -37.19 0.40
N ILE A 1062 14.68 -36.94 -0.30
CA ILE A 1062 14.80 -35.92 -1.34
C ILE A 1062 15.63 -36.46 -2.51
N GLU A 1063 15.11 -36.30 -3.73
CA GLU A 1063 15.76 -36.69 -4.98
C GLU A 1063 15.98 -35.46 -5.86
N ALA A 1064 17.19 -35.32 -6.41
CA ALA A 1064 17.51 -34.35 -7.44
C ALA A 1064 17.37 -35.01 -8.83
N ARG A 1065 16.55 -34.43 -9.72
CA ARG A 1065 16.15 -34.98 -11.02
C ARG A 1065 16.35 -33.99 -12.16
N LEU A 1066 16.77 -34.49 -13.32
CA LEU A 1066 17.10 -33.69 -14.50
C LEU A 1066 15.86 -33.37 -15.35
N ASP A 1067 15.61 -32.09 -15.60
CA ASP A 1067 14.63 -31.47 -16.53
C ASP A 1067 13.13 -31.78 -16.33
N SER A 1068 12.77 -32.78 -15.52
CA SER A 1068 11.39 -33.16 -15.22
C SER A 1068 11.29 -33.74 -13.80
N PRO A 1069 10.13 -33.61 -13.10
CA PRO A 1069 9.89 -34.32 -11.84
C PRO A 1069 9.87 -35.84 -12.00
N THR A 1070 9.62 -36.36 -13.22
CA THR A 1070 9.78 -37.78 -13.57
C THR A 1070 11.11 -38.09 -14.27
N GLY A 1071 11.98 -37.09 -14.42
CA GLY A 1071 13.25 -37.18 -15.12
C GLY A 1071 14.30 -38.03 -14.41
N LYS A 1072 15.46 -38.18 -15.07
CA LYS A 1072 16.60 -38.98 -14.58
C LYS A 1072 17.03 -38.49 -13.19
N VAL A 1073 17.02 -39.38 -12.20
CA VAL A 1073 17.63 -39.12 -10.89
C VAL A 1073 19.13 -38.92 -11.06
N LEU A 1074 19.61 -37.76 -10.61
CA LEU A 1074 21.04 -37.45 -10.53
C LEU A 1074 21.62 -37.92 -9.19
N GLY A 1075 20.83 -37.80 -8.12
CA GLY A 1075 21.18 -38.29 -6.79
C GLY A 1075 19.99 -38.20 -5.83
N SER A 1076 20.05 -38.94 -4.73
CA SER A 1076 19.04 -38.94 -3.68
C SER A 1076 19.69 -38.97 -2.31
N SER A 1077 18.98 -38.49 -1.29
CA SER A 1077 19.41 -38.55 0.11
C SER A 1077 18.20 -38.52 1.06
N VAL A 1078 18.44 -38.68 2.35
CA VAL A 1078 17.42 -38.59 3.41
C VAL A 1078 17.92 -37.63 4.48
N PHE A 1079 17.06 -36.71 4.93
CA PHE A 1079 17.36 -35.82 6.06
C PHE A 1079 16.28 -35.93 7.14
N LYS A 1080 16.68 -35.64 8.38
CA LYS A 1080 15.76 -35.40 9.49
C LYS A 1080 16.23 -34.20 10.29
N LEU A 1081 15.31 -33.53 10.97
CA LEU A 1081 15.65 -32.47 11.92
C LEU A 1081 16.21 -33.09 13.20
N THR A 1082 17.29 -32.53 13.73
CA THR A 1082 17.97 -33.03 14.93
C THR A 1082 17.85 -32.03 16.07
N ALA A 1083 17.66 -32.53 17.30
CA ALA A 1083 17.57 -31.71 18.50
C ALA A 1083 18.95 -31.14 18.89
N THR A 1084 19.35 -30.05 18.22
CA THR A 1084 20.65 -29.37 18.42
C THR A 1084 20.70 -28.46 19.65
N GLY A 1085 19.65 -28.43 20.47
CA GLY A 1085 19.56 -27.59 21.67
C GLY A 1085 18.30 -27.89 22.50
N PRO A 1086 18.12 -27.24 23.67
CA PRO A 1086 17.01 -27.51 24.58
C PRO A 1086 15.66 -26.88 24.16
N LYS A 1087 15.63 -26.09 23.09
CA LYS A 1087 14.42 -25.46 22.51
C LYS A 1087 14.56 -25.37 20.98
N PRO A 1088 13.45 -25.35 20.23
CA PRO A 1088 13.45 -25.11 18.77
C PRO A 1088 13.81 -23.64 18.43
N PRO A 1089 14.10 -23.32 17.14
CA PRO A 1089 14.04 -24.19 15.96
C PRO A 1089 15.14 -25.27 15.97
N TYR A 1090 14.77 -26.46 15.52
CA TYR A 1090 15.67 -27.56 15.26
C TYR A 1090 16.13 -27.56 13.81
N PHE A 1091 17.41 -27.85 13.60
CA PHE A 1091 18.03 -27.84 12.28
C PHE A 1091 18.37 -29.24 11.82
N GLY A 1092 18.36 -29.42 10.50
CA GLY A 1092 18.74 -30.65 9.83
C GLY A 1092 19.10 -30.39 8.38
N GLY A 1093 19.36 -31.46 7.64
CA GLY A 1093 19.79 -31.37 6.25
C GLY A 1093 20.42 -32.66 5.76
N CYS A 1094 20.78 -32.68 4.48
CA CYS A 1094 21.52 -33.78 3.88
C CYS A 1094 22.49 -33.28 2.82
N GLU A 1095 23.49 -34.11 2.53
CA GLU A 1095 24.26 -34.02 1.29
C GLU A 1095 23.67 -34.99 0.26
N ILE A 1096 23.36 -34.49 -0.93
CA ILE A 1096 23.00 -35.28 -2.11
C ILE A 1096 24.24 -35.31 -3.01
N LYS A 1097 24.84 -36.49 -3.21
CA LYS A 1097 25.90 -36.66 -4.23
C LYS A 1097 25.25 -36.78 -5.60
N LEU A 1098 25.73 -36.02 -6.57
CA LEU A 1098 25.19 -36.00 -7.93
C LEU A 1098 26.02 -36.88 -8.88
N THR A 1099 25.32 -37.60 -9.74
CA THR A 1099 25.88 -38.15 -10.97
C THR A 1099 26.32 -36.99 -11.87
N PRO A 1100 27.58 -36.90 -12.31
CA PRO A 1100 28.06 -35.77 -13.09
C PRO A 1100 27.26 -35.53 -14.38
N VAL A 1101 26.95 -34.26 -14.65
CA VAL A 1101 26.37 -33.77 -15.90
C VAL A 1101 27.47 -33.00 -16.64
N THR A 1102 27.71 -33.36 -17.91
CA THR A 1102 28.92 -32.97 -18.64
C THR A 1102 28.68 -32.43 -20.04
N ASP A 1103 27.42 -32.24 -20.45
CA ASP A 1103 27.06 -31.73 -21.78
C ASP A 1103 27.15 -30.19 -21.90
N LYS A 1104 27.49 -29.51 -20.80
CA LYS A 1104 27.70 -28.05 -20.66
C LYS A 1104 26.46 -27.20 -20.94
N LYS A 1105 25.26 -27.75 -20.72
CA LYS A 1105 24.00 -27.01 -20.83
C LYS A 1105 23.49 -26.54 -19.47
N LYS A 1106 22.57 -25.57 -19.53
CA LYS A 1106 21.70 -25.22 -18.42
C LYS A 1106 20.47 -26.12 -18.44
N HIS A 1107 20.10 -26.61 -17.26
CA HIS A 1107 19.00 -27.55 -17.05
C HIS A 1107 18.00 -26.98 -16.05
N THR A 1108 16.81 -27.58 -16.02
CA THR A 1108 15.87 -27.39 -14.92
C THR A 1108 16.08 -28.51 -13.90
N LEU A 1109 16.68 -28.18 -12.76
CA LEU A 1109 16.90 -29.15 -11.69
C LEU A 1109 15.62 -29.27 -10.86
N TYR A 1110 14.91 -30.39 -11.01
CA TYR A 1110 13.77 -30.73 -10.17
C TYR A 1110 14.22 -31.38 -8.87
N PHE A 1111 13.48 -31.10 -7.81
CA PHE A 1111 13.57 -31.78 -6.54
C PHE A 1111 12.23 -32.46 -6.27
N VAL A 1112 12.27 -33.74 -5.89
CA VAL A 1112 11.10 -34.49 -5.42
C VAL A 1112 11.35 -34.85 -3.97
N THR A 1113 10.42 -34.51 -3.09
CA THR A 1113 10.49 -34.82 -1.64
C THR A 1113 9.34 -35.70 -1.22
N LYS A 1114 9.58 -36.61 -0.28
CA LYS A 1114 8.53 -37.44 0.33
C LYS A 1114 8.92 -37.84 1.76
N PRO A 1115 8.04 -37.73 2.75
CA PRO A 1115 8.31 -38.26 4.09
C PRO A 1115 8.51 -39.79 4.04
N ILE A 1116 9.42 -40.31 4.87
CA ILE A 1116 9.78 -41.73 4.89
C ILE A 1116 8.63 -42.59 5.45
N LYS A 1117 7.84 -42.04 6.39
CA LYS A 1117 6.57 -42.58 6.87
C LYS A 1117 5.56 -41.45 7.08
N GLU A 1118 4.27 -41.80 7.11
CA GLU A 1118 3.20 -40.90 7.54
C GLU A 1118 3.39 -40.50 9.02
N GLY A 1119 3.04 -39.27 9.39
CA GLY A 1119 3.22 -38.75 10.76
C GLY A 1119 4.63 -38.24 11.09
N GLU A 1120 5.48 -38.00 10.09
CA GLU A 1120 6.73 -37.24 10.24
C GLU A 1120 6.42 -35.76 10.57
N PRO A 1121 7.12 -35.10 11.51
CA PRO A 1121 6.82 -33.71 11.88
C PRO A 1121 7.07 -32.69 10.77
N ALA A 1122 6.38 -31.54 10.87
CA ALA A 1122 6.48 -30.46 9.90
C ALA A 1122 7.88 -29.83 9.89
N ALA A 1123 8.47 -29.77 8.69
CA ALA A 1123 9.77 -29.19 8.42
C ALA A 1123 9.69 -28.20 7.24
N ALA A 1124 10.69 -27.34 7.10
CA ALA A 1124 10.83 -26.44 5.97
C ALA A 1124 12.23 -26.49 5.37
N LEU A 1125 12.33 -26.45 4.06
CA LEU A 1125 13.59 -26.18 3.35
C LEU A 1125 13.93 -24.68 3.49
N VAL A 1126 15.20 -24.39 3.77
CA VAL A 1126 15.71 -23.03 4.01
C VAL A 1126 16.53 -22.55 2.80
N ASN A 1127 17.47 -23.36 2.35
CA ASN A 1127 18.35 -23.07 1.22
C ASN A 1127 18.99 -24.35 0.65
N ILE A 1128 19.54 -24.24 -0.56
CA ILE A 1128 20.32 -25.27 -1.24
C ILE A 1128 21.67 -24.67 -1.63
N GLU A 1129 22.75 -25.29 -1.15
CA GLU A 1129 24.13 -24.90 -1.50
C GLU A 1129 24.73 -25.93 -2.48
N PHE A 1130 25.03 -25.46 -3.68
CA PHE A 1130 25.67 -26.24 -4.75
C PHE A 1130 27.18 -26.29 -4.52
N LYS A 1131 27.82 -27.46 -4.66
CA LYS A 1131 29.27 -27.61 -4.38
C LYS A 1131 30.01 -28.42 -5.44
N THR A 1132 31.20 -27.91 -5.78
CA THR A 1132 32.25 -28.61 -6.54
C THR A 1132 33.08 -29.50 -5.61
N GLU A 1133 34.08 -30.16 -6.17
CA GLU A 1133 35.30 -30.60 -5.45
C GLU A 1133 36.04 -29.40 -4.84
#